data_AF-V4LG29-F1
#
_entry.id   AF-V4LG29-F1
#
_cell.length_a   1.000
_cell.length_b   1.000
_cell.length_c   1.000
_cell.angle_alpha   90.00
_cell.angle_beta   90.00
_cell.angle_gamma   90.00
#
_symmetry.space_group_name_H-M   'P 1'
#
loop_
_entity.id
_entity.type
_entity.pdbx_description
1 polymer ?
#
loop_
_entity_poly.entity_id
_entity_poly.type
_entity_poly.pdbx_seq_one_letter_code
_entity_poly.pdbx_strand_id
1 'polypeptide(L)'
;MPIGAQASFPGIYFEVADPPLRESLPRMDIAAFVGYAASGPLHVPVPVADVQRFRELFGADLKLAWDEEHNTTGNSCLGMAVDSFFRNGGRRCWVVRVAEEELAQTAGFELPGIVRVDDSTLEKCRALARSPGSWSRDLAVNTVLQVTRLPLSKADPETAYLSLGAGGWSAQLVADASALRAGDLLRVKLFEGAMLYLVAGSVEATSQGVAVAGTTGYLYVDQADGSPPSFDCTLRITPGEDFDADAEDLPLLFSADNFDALGISRDWFARPGSPDDALQSLELLHFQWLVNDTHKQRWKLEGLGFCADNSRFWGALPSDELLFAHSDGKANEDIDADRLQLIQQADRPRFPLCAEFADSLSSHDWIYLPLQVPTILDESLRTESDIPASANPLYLDGIENAGSRAFVDERLESVGSDLLRQEARQIAYLSEGAAPLKGIHSLVRVEEATLVAVPDAIHRRWDNLAPDRELPLAAPLLEDIEAETWPGEYRIRWSAVAEAMEYRLQWSESPDFDAVESVLVQGDRLTVIDEPADLMPAPATQYVEEFAQDCPRNYYFRVRAENRNEVSAWSNQLARTIPDDDFIDCAEVPLERLAIALDREPALVSAVASPEEDGGDEGYRLRLRLFSSGSPMLSVMDSSFIERLEIQRAREHSFLAPDQLFFGDREELELAADGIAEFFVEASEDTTYYYRARGFAGQTTGPWSNILIIDPRNLSRTLLQPLDDFSDRDILAVHRALLRLCYARGDLFGVLALPRHYSAQQAREHVSKLNPSASDRLDSGFTADPLSADVPPLRHGEIPVLSHAGLYFPWLASHTDNPASGRVAIRYLPPDGAVVGKIAAKSIEQGAWIAPANSPINNVLALDTRITDAQWAELRASRINVVRRGVTGFLVLSADTLSRNPELSEISVRRLMSLLVRLALRAGNRYLFEPNNADLASRMQLHFESLFDRLYARGAFAGKSTAEAYRVVTDASINTRQSIDAGRFRVDLQVAPSLPLKFIRIRLVQSGPNQLQVQEVS
;
A
#
# COMPACT_ATOMS: atom_id res chain seq x y z
N MET A 1 -10.47 8.71 -51.92
CA MET A 1 -11.74 8.89 -52.66
C MET A 1 -12.83 8.14 -51.91
N PRO A 2 -13.87 8.80 -51.36
CA PRO A 2 -15.03 8.10 -50.82
C PRO A 2 -16.11 7.96 -51.90
N ILE A 3 -16.70 6.76 -51.95
CA ILE A 3 -17.80 6.38 -52.83
C ILE A 3 -19.14 6.61 -52.10
N GLY A 4 -20.03 7.36 -52.75
CA GLY A 4 -21.45 7.03 -52.87
C GLY A 4 -22.36 7.29 -51.65
N ALA A 5 -22.92 8.49 -51.59
CA ALA A 5 -24.15 8.77 -50.85
C ALA A 5 -25.34 7.99 -51.45
N GLN A 6 -26.05 7.23 -50.62
CA GLN A 6 -27.38 6.72 -50.94
C GLN A 6 -28.43 7.74 -50.51
N ALA A 7 -29.29 8.12 -51.46
CA ALA A 7 -30.38 9.07 -51.28
C ALA A 7 -31.47 8.51 -50.35
N SER A 8 -31.80 9.25 -49.30
CA SER A 8 -33.01 9.05 -48.50
C SER A 8 -34.19 9.81 -49.14
N PHE A 9 -35.31 9.12 -49.35
CA PHE A 9 -36.55 9.75 -49.80
C PHE A 9 -37.10 10.71 -48.73
N PRO A 10 -37.78 11.81 -49.11
CA PRO A 10 -38.38 12.75 -48.17
C PRO A 10 -39.64 12.13 -47.56
N GLY A 11 -39.48 11.43 -46.43
CA GLY A 11 -40.55 11.08 -45.52
C GLY A 11 -40.51 12.03 -44.32
N ILE A 12 -41.66 12.60 -43.94
CA ILE A 12 -41.79 13.30 -42.66
C ILE A 12 -41.73 12.20 -41.58
N TYR A 13 -40.61 12.13 -40.85
CA TYR A 13 -40.49 11.29 -39.67
C TYR A 13 -40.92 12.11 -38.46
N PHE A 14 -41.97 11.66 -37.79
CA PHE A 14 -42.27 12.14 -36.44
C PHE A 14 -41.34 11.37 -35.49
N GLU A 15 -40.20 11.95 -35.15
CA GLU A 15 -39.46 11.54 -33.98
C GLU A 15 -40.24 12.07 -32.77
N VAL A 16 -41.12 11.22 -32.24
CA VAL A 16 -41.72 11.49 -30.93
C VAL A 16 -40.59 11.27 -29.94
N ALA A 17 -39.89 12.35 -29.60
CA ALA A 17 -39.07 12.34 -28.41
C ALA A 17 -40.00 11.94 -27.25
N ASP A 18 -39.71 10.80 -26.61
CA ASP A 18 -40.40 10.42 -25.39
C ASP A 18 -40.35 11.63 -24.45
N PRO A 19 -41.49 12.06 -23.87
CA PRO A 19 -41.48 13.18 -22.95
C PRO A 19 -40.43 12.90 -21.86
N PRO A 20 -39.53 13.85 -21.56
CA PRO A 20 -38.52 13.65 -20.56
C PRO A 20 -39.20 13.21 -19.25
N LEU A 21 -38.70 12.11 -18.69
CA LEU A 21 -39.14 11.62 -17.39
C LEU A 21 -39.05 12.76 -16.38
N ARG A 22 -40.18 13.22 -15.83
CA ARG A 22 -40.16 14.13 -14.67
C ARG A 22 -39.55 13.46 -13.43
N GLU A 23 -39.46 12.13 -13.40
CA GLU A 23 -38.75 11.32 -12.38
C GLU A 23 -37.88 10.25 -13.05
N SER A 24 -36.56 10.35 -12.91
CA SER A 24 -35.62 9.33 -13.39
C SER A 24 -35.73 8.05 -12.56
N LEU A 25 -35.74 6.89 -13.22
CA LEU A 25 -35.67 5.59 -12.54
C LEU A 25 -34.44 5.54 -11.61
N PRO A 26 -34.52 4.84 -10.46
CA PRO A 26 -33.34 4.58 -9.64
C PRO A 26 -32.24 3.92 -10.46
N ARG A 27 -30.99 4.28 -10.16
CA ARG A 27 -29.82 3.62 -10.74
C ARG A 27 -29.74 2.18 -10.25
N MET A 28 -29.38 1.29 -11.17
CA MET A 28 -29.15 -0.13 -10.93
C MET A 28 -27.76 -0.57 -11.43
N ASP A 29 -26.89 0.37 -11.77
CA ASP A 29 -25.60 0.12 -12.41
C ASP A 29 -24.40 0.36 -11.49
N ILE A 30 -24.62 0.82 -10.27
CA ILE A 30 -23.55 1.13 -9.31
C ILE A 30 -23.13 -0.14 -8.59
N ALA A 31 -21.83 -0.42 -8.65
CA ALA A 31 -21.20 -1.55 -7.99
C ALA A 31 -20.46 -1.14 -6.71
N ALA A 32 -20.21 -2.10 -5.84
CA ALA A 32 -19.27 -2.02 -4.74
C ALA A 32 -18.23 -3.14 -4.88
N PHE A 33 -16.96 -2.82 -4.67
CA PHE A 33 -15.85 -3.78 -4.65
C PHE A 33 -15.21 -3.76 -3.27
N VAL A 34 -15.00 -4.94 -2.69
CA VAL A 34 -14.42 -5.10 -1.35
C VAL A 34 -13.17 -5.97 -1.47
N GLY A 35 -12.01 -5.47 -1.07
CA GLY A 35 -10.75 -6.19 -1.27
C GLY A 35 -9.52 -5.50 -0.69
N TYR A 36 -8.35 -6.06 -0.96
CA TYR A 36 -7.07 -5.55 -0.48
C TYR A 36 -6.57 -4.44 -1.41
N ALA A 37 -6.03 -3.37 -0.82
CA ALA A 37 -5.42 -2.25 -1.53
C ALA A 37 -4.19 -1.74 -0.79
N ALA A 38 -3.26 -1.12 -1.50
CA ALA A 38 -2.01 -0.62 -0.95
C ALA A 38 -2.20 0.61 -0.03
N SER A 39 -3.17 1.47 -0.32
CA SER A 39 -3.46 2.67 0.48
C SER A 39 -4.97 2.97 0.51
N GLY A 40 -5.37 4.06 1.16
CA GLY A 40 -6.77 4.47 1.29
C GLY A 40 -7.41 4.01 2.60
N PRO A 41 -8.61 4.50 2.91
CA PRO A 41 -9.19 4.34 4.23
C PRO A 41 -9.63 2.90 4.49
N LEU A 42 -9.35 2.37 5.67
CA LEU A 42 -9.76 1.01 6.05
C LEU A 42 -11.26 0.94 6.35
N HIS A 43 -11.94 -0.03 5.73
CA HIS A 43 -13.37 -0.33 5.91
C HIS A 43 -14.36 0.79 5.56
N VAL A 44 -13.89 1.96 5.14
CA VAL A 44 -14.73 3.08 4.71
C VAL A 44 -15.05 2.94 3.22
N PRO A 45 -16.34 2.92 2.82
CA PRO A 45 -16.72 2.95 1.41
C PRO A 45 -16.34 4.28 0.76
N VAL A 46 -15.57 4.23 -0.33
CA VAL A 46 -15.17 5.42 -1.09
C VAL A 46 -15.73 5.37 -2.52
N PRO A 47 -16.39 6.43 -3.02
CA PRO A 47 -16.90 6.45 -4.37
C PRO A 47 -15.78 6.72 -5.39
N VAL A 48 -15.72 5.89 -6.42
CA VAL A 48 -14.74 5.95 -7.51
C VAL A 48 -15.45 6.05 -8.86
N ALA A 49 -15.02 7.01 -9.67
CA ALA A 49 -15.63 7.30 -10.97
C ALA A 49 -14.82 6.74 -12.16
N ASP A 50 -13.53 6.46 -11.96
CA ASP A 50 -12.63 5.92 -12.98
C ASP A 50 -11.39 5.26 -12.34
N VAL A 51 -10.59 4.59 -13.17
CA VAL A 51 -9.41 3.82 -12.76
C VAL A 51 -8.26 4.73 -12.29
N GLN A 52 -8.13 5.93 -12.83
CA GLN A 52 -7.08 6.85 -12.38
C GLN A 52 -7.37 7.29 -10.95
N ARG A 53 -8.62 7.64 -10.66
CA ARG A 53 -9.04 7.99 -9.32
C ARG A 53 -8.90 6.82 -8.34
N PHE A 54 -9.14 5.59 -8.79
CA PHE A 54 -8.83 4.40 -7.99
C PHE A 54 -7.35 4.38 -7.60
N ARG A 55 -6.43 4.53 -8.56
CA ARG A 55 -4.98 4.49 -8.31
C ARG A 55 -4.49 5.63 -7.41
N GLU A 56 -5.07 6.83 -7.54
CA GLU A 56 -4.74 7.97 -6.67
C GLU A 56 -5.11 7.71 -5.20
N LEU A 57 -6.22 7.02 -4.95
CA LEU A 57 -6.75 6.77 -3.61
C LEU A 57 -6.22 5.48 -2.98
N PHE A 58 -6.15 4.41 -3.78
CA PHE A 58 -5.89 3.05 -3.30
C PHE A 58 -4.52 2.50 -3.70
N GLY A 59 -3.75 3.23 -4.51
CA GLY A 59 -2.42 2.86 -4.97
C GLY A 59 -2.41 1.83 -6.11
N ALA A 60 -1.25 1.23 -6.33
CA ALA A 60 -1.08 0.13 -7.27
C ALA A 60 -1.66 -1.18 -6.70
N ASP A 61 -1.68 -2.25 -7.52
CA ASP A 61 -2.07 -3.57 -7.03
C ASP A 61 -1.11 -4.00 -5.92
N LEU A 62 -1.65 -4.40 -4.78
CA LEU A 62 -0.87 -4.80 -3.61
C LEU A 62 -0.20 -6.15 -3.88
N LYS A 63 1.11 -6.24 -3.67
CA LYS A 63 1.88 -7.49 -3.72
C LYS A 63 1.52 -8.32 -2.48
N LEU A 64 1.17 -9.59 -2.67
CA LEU A 64 0.77 -10.49 -1.58
C LEU A 64 1.91 -11.44 -1.23
N ALA A 65 2.06 -12.51 -2.00
CA ALA A 65 3.03 -13.56 -1.70
C ALA A 65 3.49 -14.25 -2.99
N TRP A 66 4.66 -14.88 -2.94
CA TRP A 66 5.20 -15.60 -4.09
C TRP A 66 4.40 -16.89 -4.35
N ASP A 67 3.96 -17.08 -5.60
CA ASP A 67 3.27 -18.28 -6.06
C ASP A 67 4.28 -19.25 -6.68
N GLU A 68 4.71 -20.25 -5.92
CA GLU A 68 5.65 -21.27 -6.42
C GLU A 68 5.09 -22.07 -7.59
N GLU A 69 3.78 -22.31 -7.63
CA GLU A 69 3.14 -23.10 -8.68
C GLU A 69 3.18 -22.39 -10.04
N HIS A 70 3.04 -21.07 -10.02
CA HIS A 70 2.97 -20.23 -11.22
C HIS A 70 4.27 -19.45 -11.48
N ASN A 71 5.27 -19.58 -10.60
CA ASN A 71 6.53 -18.85 -10.62
C ASN A 71 6.34 -17.35 -10.81
N THR A 72 5.49 -16.75 -9.98
CA THR A 72 5.14 -15.32 -10.08
C THR A 72 4.68 -14.75 -8.74
N THR A 73 4.78 -13.43 -8.57
CA THR A 73 4.23 -12.77 -7.38
C THR A 73 2.72 -12.66 -7.49
N GLY A 74 2.00 -13.23 -6.52
CA GLY A 74 0.56 -13.06 -6.37
C GLY A 74 0.25 -11.62 -5.95
N ASN A 75 -0.74 -11.00 -6.62
CA ASN A 75 -1.19 -9.65 -6.32
C ASN A 75 -2.66 -9.65 -5.90
N SER A 76 -3.08 -8.60 -5.19
CA SER A 76 -4.49 -8.31 -4.95
C SER A 76 -5.25 -8.19 -6.27
N CYS A 77 -6.47 -8.71 -6.30
CA CYS A 77 -7.40 -8.68 -7.42
C CYS A 77 -8.30 -7.42 -7.43
N LEU A 78 -8.39 -6.66 -6.33
CA LEU A 78 -9.27 -5.47 -6.25
C LEU A 78 -9.04 -4.47 -7.38
N GLY A 79 -7.80 -3.99 -7.56
CA GLY A 79 -7.48 -2.99 -8.59
C GLY A 79 -7.78 -3.49 -10.00
N MET A 80 -7.46 -4.75 -10.27
CA MET A 80 -7.76 -5.43 -11.53
C MET A 80 -9.27 -5.59 -11.78
N ALA A 81 -10.04 -5.92 -10.75
CA ALA A 81 -11.50 -6.05 -10.84
C ALA A 81 -12.16 -4.69 -11.12
N VAL A 82 -11.69 -3.63 -10.48
CA VAL A 82 -12.16 -2.25 -10.72
C VAL A 82 -11.81 -1.78 -12.14
N ASP A 83 -10.58 -2.01 -12.61
CA ASP A 83 -10.20 -1.71 -14.00
C ASP A 83 -11.08 -2.48 -14.99
N SER A 84 -11.29 -3.78 -14.74
CA SER A 84 -12.15 -4.62 -15.57
C SER A 84 -13.60 -4.15 -15.58
N PHE A 85 -14.12 -3.66 -14.46
CA PHE A 85 -15.46 -3.08 -14.36
C PHE A 85 -15.64 -1.88 -15.29
N PHE A 86 -14.72 -0.91 -15.23
CA PHE A 86 -14.78 0.28 -16.07
C PHE A 86 -14.58 -0.06 -17.56
N ARG A 87 -13.62 -0.93 -17.89
CA ARG A 87 -13.41 -1.42 -19.27
C ARG A 87 -14.63 -2.13 -19.87
N ASN A 88 -15.50 -2.68 -19.02
CA ASN A 88 -16.69 -3.41 -19.42
C ASN A 88 -17.99 -2.59 -19.35
N GLY A 89 -17.90 -1.27 -19.19
CA GLY A 89 -19.02 -0.33 -19.29
C GLY A 89 -19.59 0.14 -17.96
N GLY A 90 -18.94 -0.20 -16.84
CA GLY A 90 -19.17 0.43 -15.55
C GLY A 90 -18.87 1.94 -15.59
N ARG A 91 -19.61 2.74 -14.83
CA ARG A 91 -19.45 4.22 -14.81
C ARG A 91 -19.12 4.80 -13.44
N ARG A 92 -19.40 4.07 -12.36
CA ARG A 92 -19.14 4.46 -10.97
C ARG A 92 -19.22 3.22 -10.09
N CYS A 93 -18.30 3.09 -9.15
CA CYS A 93 -18.33 2.07 -8.12
C CYS A 93 -17.99 2.67 -6.75
N TRP A 94 -18.27 1.90 -5.71
CA TRP A 94 -17.70 2.08 -4.38
C TRP A 94 -16.58 1.09 -4.19
N VAL A 95 -15.55 1.49 -3.47
CA VAL A 95 -14.45 0.62 -3.10
C VAL A 95 -14.34 0.64 -1.58
N VAL A 96 -14.23 -0.55 -1.00
CA VAL A 96 -13.97 -0.75 0.43
C VAL A 96 -12.66 -1.50 0.54
N ARG A 97 -11.61 -0.82 1.01
CA ARG A 97 -10.37 -1.50 1.39
C ARG A 97 -10.60 -2.28 2.67
N VAL A 98 -10.07 -3.49 2.74
CA VAL A 98 -10.12 -4.33 3.94
C VAL A 98 -8.74 -4.75 4.38
N ALA A 99 -8.57 -4.87 5.70
CA ALA A 99 -7.41 -5.40 6.39
C ALA A 99 -7.84 -5.74 7.83
N GLU A 100 -6.96 -6.31 8.62
CA GLU A 100 -7.08 -6.34 10.08
C GLU A 100 -6.60 -4.98 10.62
N GLU A 101 -7.56 -4.11 10.95
CA GLU A 101 -7.33 -2.72 11.37
C GLU A 101 -6.38 -2.60 12.55
N GLU A 102 -6.41 -3.56 13.48
CA GLU A 102 -5.55 -3.58 14.66
C GLU A 102 -4.08 -3.88 14.35
N LEU A 103 -3.78 -4.43 13.16
CA LEU A 103 -2.42 -4.75 12.71
C LEU A 103 -1.84 -3.68 11.77
N ALA A 104 -2.70 -3.04 10.97
CA ALA A 104 -2.28 -2.07 9.96
C ALA A 104 -1.53 -0.88 10.58
N GLN A 105 -0.36 -0.54 10.03
CA GLN A 105 0.53 0.49 10.58
C GLN A 105 0.50 1.76 9.73
N THR A 106 0.51 2.92 10.39
CA THR A 106 0.62 4.23 9.72
C THR A 106 2.00 4.79 9.95
N ALA A 107 2.74 5.08 8.87
CA ALA A 107 4.06 5.69 8.94
C ALA A 107 3.97 7.13 9.49
N GLY A 108 4.90 7.47 10.36
CA GLY A 108 5.16 8.84 10.81
C GLY A 108 6.39 9.43 10.15
N PHE A 109 6.37 10.75 9.98
CA PHE A 109 7.46 11.54 9.41
C PHE A 109 7.70 12.74 10.29
N GLU A 110 8.93 12.93 10.77
CA GLU A 110 9.32 14.21 11.39
C GLU A 110 9.33 15.31 10.31
N LEU A 111 8.90 16.51 10.67
CA LEU A 111 8.95 17.66 9.77
C LEU A 111 10.27 18.40 9.98
N PRO A 112 11.18 18.43 8.98
CA PRO A 112 12.48 19.04 9.15
C PRO A 112 12.38 20.50 9.60
N GLY A 113 13.05 20.84 10.71
CA GLY A 113 13.17 22.19 11.21
C GLY A 113 11.90 22.84 11.78
N ILE A 114 10.79 22.11 11.88
CA ILE A 114 9.55 22.58 12.52
C ILE A 114 9.41 21.90 13.88
N VAL A 115 9.20 22.71 14.92
CA VAL A 115 8.88 22.22 16.27
C VAL A 115 7.46 22.62 16.64
N ARG A 116 6.81 21.83 17.49
CA ARG A 116 5.56 22.22 18.15
C ARG A 116 5.86 22.65 19.58
N VAL A 117 5.14 23.66 20.03
CA VAL A 117 5.35 24.29 21.33
C VAL A 117 4.00 24.50 22.02
N ASP A 118 3.93 24.08 23.28
CA ASP A 118 2.86 24.35 24.25
C ASP A 118 3.50 25.09 25.45
N ASP A 119 2.70 25.60 26.38
CA ASP A 119 3.10 26.40 27.55
C ASP A 119 4.22 25.78 28.40
N SER A 120 4.47 24.47 28.26
CA SER A 120 5.45 23.72 29.06
C SER A 120 6.28 22.66 28.31
N THR A 121 6.08 22.48 27.00
CA THR A 121 6.76 21.43 26.22
C THR A 121 7.16 21.90 24.81
N LEU A 122 8.32 21.45 24.36
CA LEU A 122 8.85 21.69 23.03
C LEU A 122 9.21 20.34 22.40
N GLU A 123 8.56 20.00 21.30
CA GLU A 123 8.65 18.66 20.70
C GLU A 123 8.87 18.76 19.18
N LYS A 124 9.46 17.70 18.61
CA LYS A 124 9.53 17.58 17.16
C LYS A 124 8.12 17.52 16.59
N CYS A 125 7.90 18.26 15.51
CA CYS A 125 6.65 18.18 14.79
C CYS A 125 6.63 16.94 13.88
N ARG A 126 5.52 16.20 13.87
CA ARG A 126 5.34 15.02 13.01
C ARG A 126 4.10 15.16 12.13
N ALA A 127 4.18 14.57 10.94
CA ALA A 127 3.05 14.28 10.06
C ALA A 127 2.91 12.76 9.93
N LEU A 128 1.74 12.30 9.53
CA LEU A 128 1.47 10.88 9.29
C LEU A 128 1.22 10.63 7.80
N ALA A 129 1.44 9.41 7.35
CA ALA A 129 0.87 8.96 6.09
C ALA A 129 -0.65 9.09 6.12
N ARG A 130 -1.27 9.50 5.01
CA ARG A 130 -2.72 9.75 4.93
C ARG A 130 -3.60 8.53 5.25
N SER A 131 -3.03 7.33 5.19
CA SER A 131 -3.69 6.05 5.42
C SER A 131 -2.65 4.98 5.77
N PRO A 132 -2.98 3.96 6.58
CA PRO A 132 -2.04 2.90 6.94
C PRO A 132 -1.60 2.05 5.73
N GLY A 133 -0.43 1.43 5.82
CA GLY A 133 0.09 0.47 4.85
C GLY A 133 1.54 0.69 4.44
N SER A 134 2.11 -0.33 3.81
CA SER A 134 3.51 -0.38 3.36
C SER A 134 3.85 0.63 2.26
N TRP A 135 2.83 1.11 1.53
CA TRP A 135 2.96 2.09 0.43
C TRP A 135 3.69 3.39 0.80
N SER A 136 3.72 3.75 2.09
CA SER A 136 4.32 4.98 2.61
C SER A 136 5.77 4.83 3.05
N ARG A 137 6.31 3.60 3.04
CA ARG A 137 7.67 3.28 3.50
C ARG A 137 8.73 4.10 2.77
N ASP A 138 8.57 4.22 1.45
CA ASP A 138 9.58 4.80 0.57
C ASP A 138 9.42 6.32 0.38
N LEU A 139 8.60 6.97 1.22
CA LEU A 139 8.40 8.40 1.17
C LEU A 139 9.51 9.13 1.92
N ALA A 140 10.00 10.20 1.31
CA ALA A 140 10.85 11.20 1.93
C ALA A 140 10.14 12.54 1.97
N VAL A 141 10.30 13.27 3.08
CA VAL A 141 9.64 14.54 3.37
C VAL A 141 10.66 15.65 3.52
N ASN A 142 10.41 16.76 2.84
CA ASN A 142 11.18 17.98 2.93
C ASN A 142 10.25 19.18 3.23
N THR A 143 10.77 20.12 4.02
CA THR A 143 10.12 21.41 4.32
C THR A 143 10.98 22.53 3.75
N VAL A 144 10.33 23.55 3.18
CA VAL A 144 11.03 24.77 2.75
C VAL A 144 10.25 25.99 3.21
N LEU A 145 10.96 26.93 3.84
CA LEU A 145 10.40 28.15 4.39
C LEU A 145 10.15 29.17 3.28
N GLN A 146 8.92 29.67 3.21
CA GLN A 146 8.51 30.77 2.34
C GLN A 146 8.45 32.06 3.17
N VAL A 147 9.34 33.00 2.87
CA VAL A 147 9.49 34.25 3.63
C VAL A 147 9.08 35.44 2.76
N THR A 148 8.06 36.18 3.21
CA THR A 148 7.66 37.44 2.56
C THR A 148 7.98 38.62 3.47
N ARG A 149 8.81 39.56 3.01
CA ARG A 149 9.11 40.77 3.79
C ARG A 149 7.95 41.75 3.73
N LEU A 150 7.49 42.20 4.89
CA LEU A 150 6.39 43.15 5.02
C LEU A 150 6.95 44.56 5.27
N PRO A 151 6.70 45.53 4.36
CA PRO A 151 7.15 46.89 4.56
C PRO A 151 6.32 47.59 5.65
N LEU A 152 7.01 48.14 6.65
CA LEU A 152 6.41 49.05 7.62
C LEU A 152 6.20 50.43 7.00
N SER A 153 5.12 51.11 7.40
CA SER A 153 4.94 52.51 7.02
C SER A 153 6.08 53.34 7.62
N LYS A 154 6.64 54.28 6.86
CA LYS A 154 7.64 55.24 7.39
C LYS A 154 7.05 56.66 7.48
N ALA A 155 5.73 56.81 7.28
CA ALA A 155 5.13 58.09 6.96
C ALA A 155 4.75 58.96 8.18
N ASP A 156 4.62 58.41 9.39
CA ASP A 156 4.37 59.19 10.62
C ASP A 156 4.69 58.36 11.88
N PRO A 157 5.49 58.83 12.86
CA PRO A 157 5.76 58.12 14.12
C PRO A 157 4.52 57.86 14.99
N GLU A 158 3.41 58.59 14.79
CA GLU A 158 2.13 58.35 15.47
C GLU A 158 1.22 57.32 14.76
N THR A 159 1.53 56.92 13.51
CA THR A 159 0.71 55.94 12.75
C THR A 159 1.47 54.72 12.24
N ALA A 160 2.79 54.70 12.36
CA ALA A 160 3.62 53.56 11.96
C ALA A 160 4.43 53.02 13.13
N TYR A 161 3.91 51.98 13.76
CA TYR A 161 4.54 51.38 14.92
C TYR A 161 4.40 49.85 14.87
N LEU A 162 5.36 49.16 15.48
CA LEU A 162 5.18 47.84 16.07
C LEU A 162 5.23 48.11 17.58
N SER A 163 4.12 47.92 18.27
CA SER A 163 4.04 48.10 19.72
C SER A 163 3.90 46.74 20.37
N LEU A 164 4.75 46.45 21.34
CA LEU A 164 4.68 45.30 22.22
C LEU A 164 4.31 45.81 23.61
N GLY A 165 3.31 45.21 24.27
CA GLY A 165 2.93 45.58 25.63
C GLY A 165 2.18 44.46 26.36
N ALA A 166 1.85 44.70 27.63
CA ALA A 166 1.19 43.72 28.51
C ALA A 166 -0.23 43.28 28.09
N GLY A 167 -0.77 43.84 26.99
CA GLY A 167 -2.04 43.43 26.39
C GLY A 167 -1.89 42.77 25.02
N GLY A 168 -0.66 42.39 24.64
CA GLY A 168 -0.32 41.87 23.33
C GLY A 168 0.46 42.85 22.45
N TRP A 169 0.42 42.61 21.14
CA TRP A 169 1.16 43.37 20.14
C TRP A 169 0.23 43.95 19.08
N SER A 170 0.66 45.05 18.46
CA SER A 170 0.00 45.61 17.28
C SER A 170 0.98 46.26 16.32
N ALA A 171 0.69 46.19 15.02
CA ALA A 171 1.51 46.74 13.95
C ALA A 171 0.66 47.38 12.85
N GLN A 172 1.16 48.47 12.25
CA GLN A 172 0.56 49.10 11.06
C GLN A 172 1.48 48.92 9.85
N LEU A 173 0.96 48.29 8.79
CA LEU A 173 1.74 47.84 7.63
C LEU A 173 1.31 48.56 6.35
N VAL A 174 2.26 48.83 5.44
CA VAL A 174 1.98 49.30 4.06
C VAL A 174 1.85 48.08 3.16
N ALA A 175 0.84 47.27 3.44
CA ALA A 175 0.56 46.04 2.70
C ALA A 175 -0.81 46.13 2.02
N ASP A 176 -1.01 45.26 1.03
CA ASP A 176 -2.35 44.98 0.51
C ASP A 176 -3.18 44.26 1.60
N ALA A 177 -4.46 44.61 1.75
CA ALA A 177 -5.37 43.96 2.70
C ALA A 177 -5.52 42.45 2.46
N SER A 178 -5.17 41.96 1.27
CA SER A 178 -5.14 40.53 0.94
C SER A 178 -3.86 39.80 1.35
N ALA A 179 -2.83 40.52 1.78
CA ALA A 179 -1.51 39.95 2.05
C ALA A 179 -1.40 39.22 3.40
N LEU A 180 -2.31 39.48 4.33
CA LEU A 180 -2.29 38.97 5.70
C LEU A 180 -3.66 38.44 6.11
N ARG A 181 -3.67 37.43 6.96
CA ARG A 181 -4.85 36.81 7.53
C ARG A 181 -4.67 36.60 9.03
N ALA A 182 -5.79 36.45 9.74
CA ALA A 182 -5.75 35.93 11.10
C ALA A 182 -5.09 34.53 11.07
N GLY A 183 -4.27 34.23 12.08
CA GLY A 183 -3.46 33.03 12.18
C GLY A 183 -2.15 33.03 11.39
N ASP A 184 -1.79 34.12 10.69
CA ASP A 184 -0.48 34.24 10.05
C ASP A 184 0.65 34.35 11.10
N LEU A 185 1.75 33.64 10.86
CA LEU A 185 2.94 33.71 11.70
C LEU A 185 3.91 34.76 11.15
N LEU A 186 4.19 35.77 11.97
CA LEU A 186 5.14 36.82 11.67
C LEU A 186 6.45 36.59 12.43
N ARG A 187 7.56 36.94 11.80
CA ARG A 187 8.88 36.96 12.40
C ARG A 187 9.47 38.35 12.32
N VAL A 188 9.81 38.89 13.48
CA VAL A 188 10.53 40.14 13.63
C VAL A 188 12.00 39.81 13.91
N LYS A 189 12.89 40.31 13.06
CA LYS A 189 14.34 40.27 13.31
C LYS A 189 14.77 41.56 13.97
N LEU A 190 15.35 41.45 15.16
CA LEU A 190 15.89 42.56 15.93
C LEU A 190 17.41 42.66 15.72
N PHE A 191 17.99 43.79 16.12
CA PHE A 191 19.46 43.87 16.23
C PHE A 191 19.95 42.87 17.28
N GLU A 192 21.19 42.39 17.13
CA GLU A 192 21.84 41.37 17.97
C GLU A 192 21.46 39.90 17.71
N GLY A 193 20.62 39.59 16.72
CA GLY A 193 20.32 38.21 16.31
C GLY A 193 19.05 37.62 16.94
N ALA A 194 18.38 38.37 17.82
CA ALA A 194 17.10 37.98 18.38
C ALA A 194 15.98 37.95 17.32
N MET A 195 15.13 36.93 17.42
CA MET A 195 13.96 36.71 16.57
C MET A 195 12.70 36.57 17.42
N LEU A 196 11.70 37.40 17.15
CA LEU A 196 10.39 37.35 17.80
C LEU A 196 9.36 36.80 16.81
N TYR A 197 8.64 35.76 17.21
CA TYR A 197 7.55 35.15 16.46
C TYR A 197 6.21 35.62 17.02
N LEU A 198 5.36 36.16 16.17
CA LEU A 198 4.10 36.79 16.54
C LEU A 198 2.95 36.17 15.74
N VAL A 199 1.85 35.81 16.40
CA VAL A 199 0.67 35.27 15.72
C VAL A 199 -0.34 36.40 15.49
N ALA A 200 -0.72 36.62 14.24
CA ALA A 200 -1.72 37.64 13.88
C ALA A 200 -3.11 37.22 14.35
N GLY A 201 -3.65 37.83 15.40
CA GLY A 201 -4.98 37.51 15.92
C GLY A 201 -6.13 38.24 15.19
N SER A 202 -5.89 39.48 14.78
CA SER A 202 -6.84 40.31 14.02
C SER A 202 -6.12 41.07 12.92
N VAL A 203 -6.77 41.20 11.77
CA VAL A 203 -6.25 41.89 10.58
C VAL A 203 -7.36 42.79 10.05
N GLU A 204 -7.15 44.10 10.09
CA GLU A 204 -8.14 45.09 9.66
C GLU A 204 -7.55 46.01 8.57
N ALA A 205 -8.29 46.18 7.47
CA ALA A 205 -7.91 47.13 6.44
C ALA A 205 -8.12 48.57 6.93
N THR A 206 -7.10 49.41 6.80
CA THR A 206 -7.16 50.83 7.16
C THR A 206 -6.96 51.70 5.94
N SER A 207 -7.21 53.01 6.08
CA SER A 207 -6.97 53.98 4.99
C SER A 207 -5.49 54.09 4.59
N GLN A 208 -4.56 53.53 5.38
CA GLN A 208 -3.12 53.60 5.16
C GLN A 208 -2.47 52.22 4.93
N GLY A 209 -3.25 51.14 4.84
CA GLY A 209 -2.75 49.77 4.63
C GLY A 209 -3.50 48.77 5.51
N VAL A 210 -2.78 48.05 6.37
CA VAL A 210 -3.34 46.98 7.21
C VAL A 210 -2.88 47.13 8.65
N ALA A 211 -3.83 47.17 9.59
CA ALA A 211 -3.58 47.05 11.02
C ALA A 211 -3.64 45.57 11.42
N VAL A 212 -2.64 45.10 12.14
CA VAL A 212 -2.58 43.73 12.66
C VAL A 212 -2.35 43.77 14.16
N ALA A 213 -3.06 42.96 14.92
CA ALA A 213 -2.83 42.81 16.35
C ALA A 213 -2.97 41.35 16.79
N GLY A 214 -2.32 40.99 17.89
CA GLY A 214 -2.40 39.66 18.47
C GLY A 214 -1.99 39.65 19.94
N THR A 215 -2.37 38.62 20.66
CA THR A 215 -2.05 38.45 22.09
C THR A 215 -0.93 37.44 22.32
N THR A 216 -0.50 36.73 21.28
CA THR A 216 0.49 35.65 21.40
C THR A 216 1.80 36.05 20.74
N GLY A 217 2.91 35.93 21.48
CA GLY A 217 4.26 36.21 21.01
C GLY A 217 5.31 35.31 21.67
N TYR A 218 6.32 34.92 20.91
CA TYR A 218 7.40 34.02 21.33
C TYR A 218 8.75 34.65 20.98
N LEU A 219 9.63 34.83 21.96
CA LEU A 219 10.94 35.42 21.73
C LEU A 219 12.03 34.36 21.77
N TYR A 220 12.82 34.32 20.71
CA TYR A 220 14.07 33.56 20.61
C TYR A 220 15.23 34.56 20.56
N VAL A 221 16.24 34.40 21.42
CA VAL A 221 17.43 35.29 21.45
C VAL A 221 18.68 34.46 21.15
N ASP A 222 19.38 34.84 20.09
CA ASP A 222 20.78 34.46 19.85
C ASP A 222 21.69 35.58 20.38
N GLN A 223 22.83 35.23 20.99
CA GLN A 223 23.57 36.09 21.93
C GLN A 223 24.40 37.22 21.26
N ALA A 224 24.51 38.34 21.99
CA ALA A 224 24.83 39.67 21.46
C ALA A 224 26.29 40.18 21.59
N ASP A 225 27.19 39.55 22.36
CA ASP A 225 28.24 40.38 22.99
C ASP A 225 29.67 40.33 22.42
N GLY A 226 30.11 39.26 21.75
CA GLY A 226 31.54 39.15 21.48
C GLY A 226 32.20 37.84 21.84
N SER A 227 31.68 37.15 22.85
CA SER A 227 32.39 36.16 23.67
C SER A 227 32.35 34.72 23.12
N PRO A 228 33.32 33.84 23.46
CA PRO A 228 33.26 32.41 23.12
C PRO A 228 32.14 31.69 23.93
N PRO A 229 31.53 30.62 23.37
CA PRO A 229 30.22 30.10 23.79
C PRO A 229 30.18 29.47 25.20
N SER A 230 29.08 29.72 25.92
CA SER A 230 28.59 28.89 27.03
C SER A 230 27.15 28.44 26.77
N PHE A 231 26.79 27.28 27.31
CA PHE A 231 25.70 26.39 26.91
C PHE A 231 24.24 26.90 26.98
N ASP A 232 23.95 28.17 27.31
CA ASP A 232 22.61 28.60 27.70
C ASP A 232 21.90 29.47 26.62
N CYS A 233 21.22 28.81 25.67
CA CYS A 233 20.16 29.45 24.87
C CYS A 233 18.81 29.29 25.61
N THR A 234 18.01 30.36 25.73
CA THR A 234 16.69 30.29 26.38
C THR A 234 15.57 30.66 25.40
N LEU A 235 14.63 29.74 25.18
CA LEU A 235 13.32 30.04 24.61
C LEU A 235 12.42 30.60 25.72
N ARG A 236 11.92 31.83 25.55
CA ARG A 236 10.94 32.42 26.48
C ARG A 236 9.57 32.45 25.82
N ILE A 237 8.65 31.67 26.38
CA ILE A 237 7.23 31.68 26.03
C ILE A 237 6.53 32.58 27.03
N THR A 238 5.78 33.58 26.57
CA THR A 238 4.96 34.40 27.46
C THR A 238 3.57 34.52 26.84
N PRO A 239 2.53 33.92 27.44
CA PRO A 239 1.17 34.29 27.09
C PRO A 239 1.01 35.78 27.42
N GLY A 240 0.43 36.55 26.49
CA GLY A 240 0.57 38.01 26.40
C GLY A 240 0.02 38.88 27.53
N GLU A 241 -0.18 38.36 28.74
CA GLU A 241 -0.60 39.13 29.93
C GLU A 241 0.59 39.62 30.80
N ASP A 242 1.77 38.99 30.72
CA ASP A 242 2.95 39.30 31.57
C ASP A 242 4.19 39.82 30.81
N PHE A 243 4.01 40.38 29.61
CA PHE A 243 5.14 40.96 28.86
C PHE A 243 5.49 42.36 29.37
N ASP A 244 6.42 42.44 30.33
CA ASP A 244 7.11 43.67 30.71
C ASP A 244 8.47 43.72 29.99
N ALA A 245 8.60 44.66 29.03
CA ALA A 245 9.83 44.83 28.24
C ALA A 245 11.04 45.27 29.09
N ASP A 246 10.80 45.76 30.31
CA ASP A 246 11.82 46.27 31.24
C ASP A 246 12.11 45.31 32.43
N ALA A 247 11.45 44.14 32.50
CA ALA A 247 11.63 43.20 33.61
C ALA A 247 12.88 42.32 33.46
N GLU A 248 13.87 42.50 34.35
CA GLU A 248 15.12 41.72 34.37
C GLU A 248 14.92 40.23 34.74
N ASP A 249 13.77 39.86 35.33
CA ASP A 249 13.51 38.52 35.88
C ASP A 249 12.17 37.95 35.36
N LEU A 250 12.20 37.23 34.23
CA LEU A 250 11.08 36.40 33.74
C LEU A 250 11.49 34.91 33.73
N PRO A 251 10.60 33.99 34.14
CA PRO A 251 10.94 32.57 34.33
C PRO A 251 11.35 31.88 33.01
N LEU A 252 12.49 31.18 33.06
CA LEU A 252 13.02 30.34 31.98
C LEU A 252 12.18 29.06 31.91
N LEU A 253 11.57 28.75 30.76
CA LEU A 253 10.71 27.57 30.63
C LEU A 253 11.43 26.34 30.03
N PHE A 254 12.62 26.48 29.43
CA PHE A 254 13.35 25.36 28.79
C PHE A 254 14.88 25.48 28.88
N SER A 255 15.55 24.34 29.10
CA SER A 255 17.02 24.22 29.23
C SER A 255 17.71 23.79 27.93
N ALA A 256 19.03 23.96 27.87
CA ALA A 256 19.89 23.59 26.76
C ALA A 256 19.86 22.09 26.37
N ASP A 257 19.54 21.21 27.31
CA ASP A 257 19.48 19.75 27.12
C ASP A 257 18.34 19.33 26.16
N ASN A 258 17.23 20.09 26.12
CA ASN A 258 16.09 19.78 25.25
C ASN A 258 16.42 20.00 23.77
N PHE A 259 17.31 20.94 23.44
CA PHE A 259 17.71 21.20 22.05
C PHE A 259 18.60 20.09 21.48
N ASP A 260 19.54 19.58 22.29
CA ASP A 260 20.41 18.46 21.92
C ASP A 260 19.58 17.19 21.67
N ALA A 261 18.56 16.93 22.50
CA ALA A 261 17.65 15.81 22.34
C ALA A 261 16.79 15.86 21.06
N LEU A 262 16.54 17.06 20.52
CA LEU A 262 15.75 17.28 19.30
C LEU A 262 16.62 17.32 18.03
N GLY A 263 17.93 17.12 18.14
CA GLY A 263 18.85 17.11 17.00
C GLY A 263 19.05 18.48 16.34
N ILE A 264 18.70 19.56 17.05
CA ILE A 264 18.82 20.94 16.56
C ILE A 264 20.29 21.36 16.73
N SER A 265 21.04 21.48 15.61
CA SER A 265 22.45 21.93 15.64
C SER A 265 22.60 23.29 16.34
N ARG A 266 23.52 23.36 17.30
CA ARG A 266 23.88 24.58 18.04
C ARG A 266 24.69 25.59 17.22
N ASP A 267 25.40 25.10 16.22
CA ASP A 267 26.16 25.95 15.32
C ASP A 267 25.29 26.25 14.12
N TRP A 268 24.89 27.53 13.91
CA TRP A 268 24.63 28.19 12.61
C TRP A 268 24.17 29.66 12.79
N PHE A 269 25.12 30.60 12.65
CA PHE A 269 25.11 31.88 11.88
C PHE A 269 26.16 32.86 12.47
N ALA A 270 26.89 33.56 11.58
CA ALA A 270 27.96 34.50 11.92
C ALA A 270 27.60 35.97 11.59
N ARG A 271 28.11 36.89 12.45
CA ARG A 271 28.19 38.38 12.45
C ARG A 271 28.28 39.12 11.09
N PRO A 272 27.89 40.43 10.95
CA PRO A 272 28.46 41.59 11.71
C PRO A 272 27.63 42.89 11.93
N GLY A 273 28.03 43.71 12.92
CA GLY A 273 28.39 45.14 12.74
C GLY A 273 27.41 46.30 13.10
N SER A 274 27.72 46.98 14.21
CA SER A 274 27.34 48.32 14.72
C SER A 274 25.86 48.70 14.95
N PRO A 275 25.53 49.35 16.09
CA PRO A 275 24.16 49.68 16.49
C PRO A 275 23.75 51.05 15.94
N ASP A 276 22.69 51.09 15.13
CA ASP A 276 21.79 52.25 14.96
C ASP A 276 20.65 51.86 13.99
N ASP A 277 19.63 51.14 14.50
CA ASP A 277 18.21 51.08 14.06
C ASP A 277 17.53 49.78 14.58
N ALA A 278 16.89 49.78 15.75
CA ALA A 278 16.50 48.57 16.52
C ALA A 278 15.66 47.45 15.82
N LEU A 279 15.10 47.66 14.62
CA LEU A 279 14.30 46.68 13.88
C LEU A 279 14.90 46.41 12.48
N GLN A 280 15.30 45.17 12.20
CA GLN A 280 15.93 44.81 10.92
C GLN A 280 14.91 44.43 9.83
N SER A 281 13.95 43.55 10.16
CA SER A 281 12.89 43.17 9.23
C SER A 281 11.66 42.62 9.95
N LEU A 282 10.51 42.80 9.31
CA LEU A 282 9.26 42.08 9.62
C LEU A 282 8.96 41.14 8.45
N GLU A 283 8.74 39.87 8.74
CA GLU A 283 8.61 38.80 7.76
C GLU A 283 7.35 37.97 8.04
N LEU A 284 6.55 37.71 7.00
CA LEU A 284 5.47 36.73 7.03
C LEU A 284 6.02 35.36 6.65
N LEU A 285 5.72 34.36 7.47
CA LEU A 285 6.22 33.01 7.33
C LEU A 285 5.12 32.04 6.91
N HIS A 286 5.40 31.32 5.84
CA HIS A 286 4.69 30.10 5.45
C HIS A 286 5.73 29.02 5.16
N PHE A 287 5.28 27.81 4.90
CA PHE A 287 6.16 26.79 4.36
C PHE A 287 5.50 26.01 3.24
N GLN A 288 6.34 25.30 2.48
CA GLN A 288 5.91 24.31 1.51
C GLN A 288 6.39 22.93 1.96
N TRP A 289 5.55 21.93 1.73
CA TRP A 289 5.92 20.53 1.81
C TRP A 289 6.27 20.00 0.42
N LEU A 290 7.36 19.25 0.38
CA LEU A 290 7.82 18.49 -0.77
C LEU A 290 7.92 17.04 -0.30
N VAL A 291 7.16 16.17 -0.96
CA VAL A 291 7.21 14.73 -0.68
C VAL A 291 7.58 14.02 -1.96
N ASN A 292 8.48 13.05 -1.86
CA ASN A 292 8.98 12.28 -2.97
C ASN A 292 9.06 10.80 -2.60
N ASP A 293 8.77 9.94 -3.57
CA ASP A 293 9.05 8.52 -3.47
C ASP A 293 10.33 8.14 -4.24
N THR A 294 10.80 6.92 -4.04
CA THR A 294 11.92 6.29 -4.77
C THR A 294 11.67 6.23 -6.29
N HIS A 295 10.41 6.22 -6.71
CA HIS A 295 9.98 6.23 -8.11
C HIS A 295 9.92 7.63 -8.75
N LYS A 296 10.42 8.66 -8.07
CA LYS A 296 10.49 10.07 -8.53
C LYS A 296 9.12 10.74 -8.69
N GLN A 297 8.04 10.17 -8.17
CA GLN A 297 6.79 10.88 -8.01
C GLN A 297 6.98 11.98 -6.97
N ARG A 298 6.45 13.17 -7.26
CA ARG A 298 6.63 14.36 -6.42
C ARG A 298 5.28 14.97 -6.12
N TRP A 299 5.04 15.21 -4.84
CA TRP A 299 3.91 15.98 -4.33
C TRP A 299 4.41 17.28 -3.73
N LYS A 300 3.64 18.34 -3.94
CA LYS A 300 3.95 19.67 -3.43
C LYS A 300 2.70 20.31 -2.87
N LEU A 301 2.81 20.88 -1.68
CA LEU A 301 1.77 21.69 -1.07
C LEU A 301 2.40 22.97 -0.53
N GLU A 302 1.89 24.14 -0.93
CA GLU A 302 2.53 25.45 -0.67
C GLU A 302 1.65 26.36 0.18
N GLY A 303 2.26 27.40 0.75
CA GLY A 303 1.55 28.41 1.52
C GLY A 303 0.86 27.81 2.75
N LEU A 304 1.52 26.87 3.41
CA LEU A 304 1.02 26.23 4.63
C LEU A 304 1.28 27.14 5.83
N GLY A 305 0.24 27.37 6.61
CA GLY A 305 0.27 28.20 7.82
C GLY A 305 0.69 27.39 9.05
N PHE A 306 1.34 28.06 10.01
CA PHE A 306 1.87 27.44 11.22
C PHE A 306 0.89 27.41 12.41
N CYS A 307 -0.21 28.15 12.35
CA CYS A 307 -1.12 28.32 13.49
C CYS A 307 -2.55 27.91 13.12
N ALA A 308 -3.32 27.40 14.08
CA ALA A 308 -4.64 26.80 13.86
C ALA A 308 -5.69 27.75 13.28
N ASP A 309 -5.63 29.03 13.64
CA ASP A 309 -6.52 30.08 13.11
C ASP A 309 -6.25 30.39 11.64
N ASN A 310 -5.11 29.93 11.08
CA ASN A 310 -4.82 30.11 9.68
C ASN A 310 -5.72 29.23 8.81
N SER A 311 -6.36 29.83 7.82
CA SER A 311 -7.17 29.09 6.83
C SER A 311 -6.44 27.94 6.11
N ARG A 312 -5.11 28.04 6.00
CA ARG A 312 -4.23 27.04 5.38
C ARG A 312 -3.34 26.34 6.40
N PHE A 313 -3.79 26.27 7.66
CA PHE A 313 -3.12 25.51 8.69
C PHE A 313 -2.98 24.05 8.29
N TRP A 314 -1.74 23.57 8.21
CA TRP A 314 -1.46 22.20 7.78
C TRP A 314 -2.04 21.16 8.75
N GLY A 315 -2.17 21.50 10.05
CA GLY A 315 -2.73 20.62 11.07
C GLY A 315 -4.22 20.28 10.85
N ALA A 316 -4.89 20.98 9.93
CA ALA A 316 -6.25 20.68 9.50
C ALA A 316 -6.34 19.67 8.34
N LEU A 317 -5.21 19.15 7.83
CA LEU A 317 -5.21 18.14 6.77
C LEU A 317 -5.68 16.78 7.31
N PRO A 318 -6.83 16.25 6.85
CA PRO A 318 -7.40 15.02 7.39
C PRO A 318 -6.73 13.76 6.84
N SER A 319 -6.75 12.69 7.62
CA SER A 319 -6.53 11.32 7.13
C SER A 319 -7.59 10.94 6.09
N ASP A 320 -7.32 9.90 5.31
CA ASP A 320 -8.32 9.34 4.39
C ASP A 320 -9.55 8.84 5.15
N GLU A 321 -9.37 8.18 6.30
CA GLU A 321 -10.47 7.70 7.14
C GLU A 321 -11.43 8.84 7.48
N LEU A 322 -10.92 9.99 7.91
CA LEU A 322 -11.75 11.15 8.24
C LEU A 322 -12.38 11.80 7.02
N LEU A 323 -11.59 11.95 5.96
CA LEU A 323 -12.03 12.59 4.73
C LEU A 323 -13.23 11.85 4.13
N PHE A 324 -13.29 10.53 4.28
CA PHE A 324 -14.34 9.69 3.68
C PHE A 324 -15.38 9.15 4.68
N ALA A 325 -15.16 9.21 6.00
CA ALA A 325 -16.09 8.73 7.04
C ALA A 325 -17.51 9.32 6.94
N HIS A 326 -17.66 10.53 6.38
CA HIS A 326 -18.92 11.29 6.33
C HIS A 326 -19.55 11.36 4.94
N SER A 327 -19.13 10.53 4.00
CA SER A 327 -19.60 10.54 2.60
C SER A 327 -21.08 10.11 2.40
N ASP A 328 -21.84 9.89 3.48
CA ASP A 328 -23.28 9.62 3.57
C ASP A 328 -24.21 10.79 3.14
N GLY A 329 -23.72 11.74 2.34
CA GLY A 329 -24.51 12.85 1.81
C GLY A 329 -24.75 14.02 2.78
N LYS A 330 -24.07 14.06 3.92
CA LYS A 330 -23.92 15.24 4.80
C LYS A 330 -22.44 15.60 4.89
N ALA A 331 -21.91 16.24 3.86
CA ALA A 331 -20.54 16.73 3.87
C ALA A 331 -20.47 18.11 4.55
N ASN A 332 -19.50 18.30 5.44
CA ASN A 332 -18.84 19.58 5.73
C ASN A 332 -19.72 20.81 5.99
N GLU A 333 -20.83 20.69 6.74
CA GLU A 333 -21.56 21.90 7.16
C GLU A 333 -20.75 22.75 8.17
N ASP A 334 -19.76 22.15 8.85
CA ASP A 334 -18.95 22.81 9.89
C ASP A 334 -17.47 23.06 9.49
N ILE A 335 -17.05 22.78 8.25
CA ILE A 335 -15.68 23.11 7.79
C ILE A 335 -15.69 24.49 7.14
N ASP A 336 -14.91 25.41 7.71
CA ASP A 336 -14.69 26.75 7.15
C ASP A 336 -14.34 26.71 5.65
N ALA A 337 -14.94 27.62 4.88
CA ALA A 337 -14.84 27.68 3.42
C ALA A 337 -13.38 27.78 2.94
N ASP A 338 -12.51 28.42 3.72
CA ASP A 338 -11.10 28.53 3.35
C ASP A 338 -10.31 27.26 3.67
N ARG A 339 -10.64 26.53 4.74
CA ARG A 339 -10.06 25.20 5.05
C ARG A 339 -10.45 24.17 3.98
N LEU A 340 -11.64 24.27 3.39
CA LEU A 340 -12.06 23.44 2.27
C LEU A 340 -11.14 23.58 1.05
N GLN A 341 -10.57 24.76 0.80
CA GLN A 341 -9.66 24.96 -0.35
C GLN A 341 -8.36 24.17 -0.18
N LEU A 342 -7.81 24.13 1.05
CA LEU A 342 -6.60 23.35 1.34
C LEU A 342 -6.86 21.86 1.12
N ILE A 343 -7.98 21.34 1.64
CA ILE A 343 -8.38 19.94 1.46
C ILE A 343 -8.57 19.60 -0.02
N GLN A 344 -9.21 20.47 -0.80
CA GLN A 344 -9.41 20.29 -2.24
C GLN A 344 -8.07 20.26 -3.01
N GLN A 345 -7.10 21.09 -2.63
CA GLN A 345 -5.76 21.07 -3.22
C GLN A 345 -5.00 19.78 -2.88
N ALA A 346 -5.17 19.27 -1.65
CA ALA A 346 -4.60 18.00 -1.21
C ALA A 346 -5.34 16.76 -1.78
N ASP A 347 -6.48 16.93 -2.43
CA ASP A 347 -7.26 15.82 -3.00
C ASP A 347 -6.78 15.39 -4.40
N ARG A 348 -6.22 16.32 -5.20
CA ARG A 348 -5.87 16.08 -6.61
C ARG A 348 -4.59 16.81 -7.07
N PRO A 349 -3.49 16.09 -7.33
CA PRO A 349 -3.27 14.68 -7.00
C PRO A 349 -3.35 14.45 -5.48
N ARG A 350 -3.77 13.26 -5.04
CA ARG A 350 -3.92 12.97 -3.61
C ARG A 350 -2.57 13.13 -2.89
N PHE A 351 -2.50 14.08 -1.98
CA PHE A 351 -1.30 14.37 -1.19
C PHE A 351 -1.05 13.25 -0.17
N PRO A 352 0.20 12.79 0.03
CA PRO A 352 0.48 11.55 0.77
C PRO A 352 0.44 11.66 2.30
N LEU A 353 0.48 12.87 2.87
CA LEU A 353 0.52 13.05 4.31
C LEU A 353 -0.74 13.72 4.86
N CYS A 354 -1.03 13.46 6.13
CA CYS A 354 -2.01 14.15 6.95
C CYS A 354 -1.38 14.65 8.26
N ALA A 355 -2.14 15.41 9.04
CA ALA A 355 -1.70 15.85 10.36
C ALA A 355 -1.83 14.72 11.41
N GLU A 356 -0.85 14.62 12.32
CA GLU A 356 -0.84 13.61 13.40
C GLU A 356 -2.07 13.68 14.32
N PHE A 357 -2.62 14.88 14.50
CA PHE A 357 -3.75 15.16 15.38
C PHE A 357 -4.95 15.73 14.62
N ALA A 358 -5.16 15.32 13.37
CA ALA A 358 -6.30 15.79 12.57
C ALA A 358 -7.66 15.57 13.26
N ASP A 359 -7.74 14.60 14.18
CA ASP A 359 -8.93 14.19 14.93
C ASP A 359 -9.17 14.91 16.26
N SER A 360 -8.15 15.57 16.81
CA SER A 360 -8.24 16.12 18.16
C SER A 360 -8.32 17.64 18.16
N LEU A 361 -9.21 18.18 19.00
CA LEU A 361 -9.25 19.60 19.34
C LEU A 361 -7.90 20.07 19.91
N SER A 362 -7.06 19.16 20.43
CA SER A 362 -5.74 19.46 20.95
C SER A 362 -4.75 19.94 19.89
N SER A 363 -4.99 19.72 18.59
CA SER A 363 -4.16 20.32 17.52
C SER A 363 -4.21 21.85 17.52
N HIS A 364 -5.25 22.45 18.11
CA HIS A 364 -5.42 23.91 18.19
C HIS A 364 -4.68 24.55 19.38
N ASP A 365 -4.18 23.73 20.32
CA ASP A 365 -3.45 24.22 21.51
C ASP A 365 -1.94 24.44 21.22
N TRP A 366 -1.40 23.81 20.16
CA TRP A 366 0.02 23.88 19.82
C TRP A 366 0.32 24.99 18.81
N ILE A 367 1.46 25.64 19.00
CA ILE A 367 2.02 26.58 18.02
C ILE A 367 3.24 25.95 17.37
N TYR A 368 3.33 26.07 16.05
CA TYR A 368 4.40 25.45 15.27
C TYR A 368 5.42 26.51 14.86
N LEU A 369 6.69 26.31 15.22
CA LEU A 369 7.75 27.30 14.98
C LEU A 369 8.79 26.77 13.98
N PRO A 370 9.15 27.54 12.95
CA PRO A 370 10.18 27.16 11.99
C PRO A 370 11.58 27.56 12.48
N LEU A 371 12.17 26.75 13.35
CA LEU A 371 13.49 27.04 13.93
C LEU A 371 14.65 26.73 12.98
N GLN A 372 14.56 25.64 12.20
CA GLN A 372 15.62 25.20 11.28
C GLN A 372 15.09 24.85 9.88
N VAL A 373 13.98 25.47 9.47
CA VAL A 373 13.44 25.24 8.12
C VAL A 373 14.28 26.00 7.09
N PRO A 374 14.91 25.33 6.11
CA PRO A 374 15.73 26.00 5.13
C PRO A 374 14.86 26.81 4.15
N THR A 375 15.37 27.95 3.65
CA THR A 375 14.66 28.76 2.63
C THR A 375 14.85 28.25 1.20
N ILE A 376 15.75 27.28 1.01
CA ILE A 376 16.03 26.59 -0.25
C ILE A 376 15.94 25.09 0.05
N LEU A 377 15.50 24.29 -0.92
CA LEU A 377 15.48 22.83 -0.76
C LEU A 377 16.88 22.30 -0.46
N ASP A 378 17.02 21.62 0.68
CA ASP A 378 18.23 20.91 1.08
C ASP A 378 17.89 19.44 1.27
N GLU A 379 18.30 18.62 0.29
CA GLU A 379 18.02 17.17 0.29
C GLU A 379 18.69 16.43 1.44
N SER A 380 19.70 17.02 2.09
CA SER A 380 20.36 16.42 3.26
C SER A 380 19.52 16.48 4.54
N LEU A 381 18.53 17.37 4.58
CA LEU A 381 17.62 17.54 5.72
C LEU A 381 16.32 16.74 5.55
N ARG A 382 16.20 15.92 4.50
CA ARG A 382 15.00 15.11 4.28
C ARG A 382 14.79 14.11 5.41
N THR A 383 13.54 13.88 5.77
CA THR A 383 13.16 12.84 6.73
C THR A 383 12.47 11.69 6.00
N GLU A 384 12.86 10.46 6.33
CA GLU A 384 12.27 9.23 5.81
C GLU A 384 11.24 8.67 6.79
N SER A 385 10.53 7.62 6.39
CA SER A 385 9.55 6.94 7.24
C SER A 385 10.17 6.41 8.53
N ASP A 386 9.43 6.49 9.64
CA ASP A 386 9.81 5.86 10.91
C ASP A 386 9.64 4.32 10.91
N ILE A 387 9.09 3.75 9.84
CA ILE A 387 8.96 2.32 9.64
C ILE A 387 10.32 1.73 9.18
N PRO A 388 10.87 0.71 9.87
CA PRO A 388 12.10 0.06 9.46
C PRO A 388 12.00 -0.59 8.07
N ALA A 389 13.06 -0.48 7.26
CA ALA A 389 13.13 -1.13 5.95
C ALA A 389 12.93 -2.66 6.02
N SER A 390 13.34 -3.29 7.12
CA SER A 390 13.19 -4.73 7.36
C SER A 390 11.77 -5.16 7.79
N ALA A 391 10.81 -4.24 7.93
CA ALA A 391 9.45 -4.59 8.35
C ALA A 391 8.73 -5.40 7.26
N ASN A 392 7.96 -6.42 7.67
CA ASN A 392 7.15 -7.20 6.73
C ASN A 392 6.05 -6.31 6.10
N PRO A 393 6.02 -6.09 4.77
CA PRO A 393 4.98 -5.30 4.11
C PRO A 393 3.56 -5.76 4.46
N LEU A 394 3.30 -7.08 4.47
CA LEU A 394 1.97 -7.63 4.75
C LEU A 394 1.49 -7.33 6.17
N TYR A 395 2.41 -7.24 7.13
CA TYR A 395 2.09 -6.84 8.49
C TYR A 395 1.68 -5.36 8.53
N LEU A 396 2.44 -4.48 7.87
CA LEU A 396 2.12 -3.05 7.80
C LEU A 396 0.78 -2.79 7.10
N ASP A 397 0.46 -3.60 6.09
CA ASP A 397 -0.82 -3.55 5.37
C ASP A 397 -1.98 -4.18 6.14
N GLY A 398 -1.71 -4.79 7.31
CA GLY A 398 -2.71 -5.45 8.15
C GLY A 398 -3.27 -6.73 7.52
N ILE A 399 -2.52 -7.38 6.63
CA ILE A 399 -2.97 -8.57 5.90
C ILE A 399 -2.11 -9.82 6.11
N GLU A 400 -1.07 -9.76 6.95
CA GLU A 400 -0.18 -10.90 7.20
C GLU A 400 -0.94 -12.21 7.50
N ASN A 401 -2.01 -12.13 8.30
CA ASN A 401 -2.83 -13.30 8.66
C ASN A 401 -4.25 -13.25 8.07
N ALA A 402 -4.47 -12.45 7.02
CA ALA A 402 -5.82 -12.13 6.57
C ALA A 402 -6.60 -13.37 6.11
N GLY A 403 -7.71 -13.61 6.79
CA GLY A 403 -8.74 -14.58 6.41
C GLY A 403 -10.10 -13.93 6.24
N SER A 404 -11.18 -14.67 6.49
CA SER A 404 -12.55 -14.15 6.38
C SER A 404 -12.85 -12.94 7.30
N ARG A 405 -12.12 -12.79 8.41
CA ARG A 405 -12.28 -11.70 9.39
C ARG A 405 -11.95 -10.31 8.83
N ALA A 406 -11.04 -10.21 7.85
CA ALA A 406 -10.79 -8.93 7.17
C ALA A 406 -12.05 -8.44 6.41
N PHE A 407 -12.85 -9.38 5.90
CA PHE A 407 -14.02 -9.07 5.06
C PHE A 407 -15.34 -8.98 5.84
N VAL A 408 -15.42 -9.60 7.01
CA VAL A 408 -16.68 -9.77 7.76
C VAL A 408 -16.56 -9.09 9.12
N ASP A 409 -17.47 -8.15 9.41
CA ASP A 409 -17.61 -7.60 10.76
C ASP A 409 -17.96 -8.71 11.76
N GLU A 410 -17.07 -8.97 12.72
CA GLU A 410 -17.19 -10.02 13.74
C GLU A 410 -18.48 -9.90 14.57
N ARG A 411 -19.01 -8.69 14.74
CA ARG A 411 -20.25 -8.45 15.49
C ARG A 411 -21.50 -8.94 14.73
N LEU A 412 -21.36 -9.18 13.42
CA LEU A 412 -22.45 -9.59 12.52
C LEU A 412 -22.24 -10.99 11.91
N GLU A 413 -21.11 -11.65 12.17
CA GLU A 413 -20.74 -12.93 11.54
C GLU A 413 -21.76 -14.06 11.79
N SER A 414 -22.35 -14.07 12.98
CA SER A 414 -23.29 -15.09 13.44
C SER A 414 -24.76 -14.70 13.24
N VAL A 415 -25.02 -13.47 12.78
CA VAL A 415 -26.38 -12.92 12.65
C VAL A 415 -27.07 -13.49 11.40
N GLY A 416 -28.30 -13.97 11.58
CA GLY A 416 -29.14 -14.47 10.50
C GLY A 416 -29.60 -13.37 9.55
N SER A 417 -29.91 -13.75 8.30
CA SER A 417 -30.36 -12.82 7.25
C SER A 417 -31.61 -11.99 7.58
N ASP A 418 -32.46 -12.44 8.51
CA ASP A 418 -33.68 -11.77 8.95
C ASP A 418 -33.45 -10.62 9.93
N LEU A 419 -32.43 -10.74 10.81
CA LEU A 419 -32.09 -9.74 11.82
C LEU A 419 -30.92 -8.85 11.42
N LEU A 420 -30.13 -9.24 10.42
CA LEU A 420 -28.88 -8.57 10.03
C LEU A 420 -29.04 -7.06 9.86
N ARG A 421 -30.09 -6.59 9.17
CA ARG A 421 -30.32 -5.17 8.94
C ARG A 421 -30.65 -4.40 10.23
N GLN A 422 -31.36 -5.05 11.15
CA GLN A 422 -31.71 -4.44 12.44
C GLN A 422 -30.47 -4.33 13.34
N GLU A 423 -29.71 -5.41 13.48
CA GLU A 423 -28.49 -5.46 14.29
C GLU A 423 -27.42 -4.50 13.74
N ALA A 424 -27.20 -4.48 12.42
CA ALA A 424 -26.28 -3.55 11.78
C ALA A 424 -26.65 -2.08 12.06
N ARG A 425 -27.95 -1.75 12.07
CA ARG A 425 -28.43 -0.41 12.42
C ARG A 425 -28.24 -0.10 13.90
N GLN A 426 -28.42 -1.09 14.76
CA GLN A 426 -28.22 -0.93 16.19
C GLN A 426 -26.76 -0.59 16.51
N ILE A 427 -25.81 -1.32 15.90
CA ILE A 427 -24.37 -1.08 16.03
C ILE A 427 -23.97 0.28 15.46
N ALA A 428 -24.46 0.63 14.28
CA ALA A 428 -24.02 1.84 13.57
C ALA A 428 -24.61 3.14 14.13
N TYR A 429 -25.73 3.10 14.87
CA TYR A 429 -26.47 4.32 15.25
C TYR A 429 -27.04 4.36 16.67
N LEU A 430 -27.35 3.23 17.30
CA LEU A 430 -28.18 3.19 18.51
C LEU A 430 -27.44 2.75 19.77
N SER A 431 -26.23 2.20 19.65
CA SER A 431 -25.40 1.84 20.80
C SER A 431 -24.65 3.05 21.37
N GLU A 432 -24.45 3.07 22.69
CA GLU A 432 -23.46 3.95 23.33
C GLU A 432 -22.08 3.59 22.76
N GLY A 433 -21.43 4.55 22.09
CA GLY A 433 -20.21 4.29 21.30
C GLY A 433 -20.48 3.70 19.92
N ALA A 434 -21.50 4.19 19.21
CA ALA A 434 -21.76 3.85 17.80
C ALA A 434 -20.47 3.83 16.98
N ALA A 435 -20.19 2.68 16.35
CA ALA A 435 -18.94 2.44 15.65
C ALA A 435 -19.21 2.07 14.18
N PRO A 436 -18.31 2.43 13.24
CA PRO A 436 -18.46 2.06 11.85
C PRO A 436 -18.49 0.53 11.69
N LEU A 437 -19.23 0.07 10.68
CA LEU A 437 -19.28 -1.35 10.32
C LEU A 437 -18.09 -1.69 9.42
N LYS A 438 -17.50 -2.88 9.62
CA LYS A 438 -16.31 -3.32 8.91
C LYS A 438 -16.62 -4.15 7.66
N GLY A 439 -15.65 -4.23 6.75
CA GLY A 439 -15.67 -5.10 5.58
C GLY A 439 -16.92 -4.94 4.70
N ILE A 440 -17.51 -6.07 4.27
CA ILE A 440 -18.72 -6.06 3.44
C ILE A 440 -19.92 -5.41 4.13
N HIS A 441 -19.99 -5.43 5.46
CA HIS A 441 -21.11 -4.90 6.23
C HIS A 441 -21.15 -3.36 6.26
N SER A 442 -20.02 -2.69 5.94
CA SER A 442 -20.00 -1.23 5.69
C SER A 442 -21.00 -0.81 4.59
N LEU A 443 -21.28 -1.69 3.62
CA LEU A 443 -22.19 -1.44 2.50
C LEU A 443 -23.68 -1.39 2.89
N VAL A 444 -24.02 -1.69 4.15
CA VAL A 444 -25.39 -1.50 4.66
C VAL A 444 -25.84 -0.05 4.50
N ARG A 445 -24.92 0.92 4.63
CA ARG A 445 -25.18 2.37 4.51
C ARG A 445 -25.13 2.91 3.08
N VAL A 446 -24.47 2.20 2.17
CA VAL A 446 -24.26 2.67 0.79
C VAL A 446 -25.51 2.43 -0.05
N GLU A 447 -26.54 3.27 0.13
CA GLU A 447 -27.84 3.08 -0.52
C GLU A 447 -27.75 2.99 -2.04
N GLU A 448 -26.80 3.68 -2.68
CA GLU A 448 -26.72 3.73 -4.14
C GLU A 448 -26.19 2.43 -4.79
N ALA A 449 -25.38 1.64 -4.08
CA ALA A 449 -24.82 0.39 -4.58
C ALA A 449 -25.88 -0.71 -4.76
N THR A 450 -25.85 -1.39 -5.92
CA THR A 450 -26.80 -2.44 -6.32
C THR A 450 -26.14 -3.75 -6.73
N LEU A 451 -24.83 -3.72 -6.93
CA LEU A 451 -24.00 -4.87 -7.23
C LEU A 451 -22.86 -4.89 -6.22
N VAL A 452 -22.40 -6.07 -5.82
CA VAL A 452 -21.24 -6.22 -4.95
C VAL A 452 -20.37 -7.39 -5.40
N ALA A 453 -19.06 -7.21 -5.40
CA ALA A 453 -18.06 -8.24 -5.64
C ALA A 453 -16.93 -8.15 -4.60
N VAL A 454 -16.35 -9.31 -4.27
CA VAL A 454 -15.30 -9.43 -3.25
C VAL A 454 -14.10 -10.17 -3.85
N PRO A 455 -13.37 -9.54 -4.78
CA PRO A 455 -12.41 -10.21 -5.66
C PRO A 455 -11.21 -10.82 -4.92
N ASP A 456 -10.90 -10.37 -3.70
CA ASP A 456 -9.75 -10.86 -2.93
C ASP A 456 -10.10 -11.97 -1.92
N ALA A 457 -11.38 -12.26 -1.69
CA ALA A 457 -11.80 -13.33 -0.79
C ALA A 457 -11.52 -14.75 -1.34
N ILE A 458 -10.99 -14.83 -2.55
CA ILE A 458 -10.70 -16.08 -3.29
C ILE A 458 -9.21 -16.44 -3.27
N HIS A 459 -8.36 -15.64 -2.63
CA HIS A 459 -6.95 -15.93 -2.48
C HIS A 459 -6.71 -17.14 -1.57
N ARG A 460 -5.58 -17.81 -1.80
CA ARG A 460 -5.01 -18.73 -0.82
C ARG A 460 -4.38 -17.91 0.30
N ARG A 461 -4.24 -18.52 1.47
CA ARG A 461 -3.41 -17.94 2.53
C ARG A 461 -1.94 -17.95 2.10
N TRP A 462 -1.11 -17.27 2.86
CA TRP A 462 0.32 -17.21 2.67
C TRP A 462 1.00 -17.38 4.02
N ASP A 463 2.16 -18.03 4.00
CA ASP A 463 2.94 -18.34 5.19
C ASP A 463 4.32 -17.67 5.08
N ASN A 464 4.80 -17.17 6.21
CA ASN A 464 6.19 -16.75 6.36
C ASN A 464 7.05 -18.00 6.57
N LEU A 465 7.26 -18.78 5.51
CA LEU A 465 8.19 -19.90 5.55
C LEU A 465 9.60 -19.38 5.28
N ALA A 466 10.51 -19.59 6.23
CA ALA A 466 11.93 -19.64 5.88
C ALA A 466 12.09 -20.81 4.90
N PRO A 467 12.66 -20.62 3.69
CA PRO A 467 12.80 -21.72 2.75
C PRO A 467 13.65 -22.83 3.38
N ASP A 468 13.02 -23.97 3.66
CA ASP A 468 13.67 -25.16 4.18
C ASP A 468 14.35 -25.87 2.99
N ARG A 469 15.49 -25.31 2.57
CA ARG A 469 16.34 -25.91 1.53
C ARG A 469 17.77 -26.00 2.04
N GLU A 470 18.35 -27.20 1.97
CA GLU A 470 19.76 -27.45 2.31
C GLU A 470 20.64 -26.47 1.53
N LEU A 471 21.28 -25.54 2.25
CA LEU A 471 22.27 -24.63 1.69
C LEU A 471 23.47 -25.47 1.20
N PRO A 472 24.05 -25.16 0.03
CA PRO A 472 25.28 -25.84 -0.38
C PRO A 472 26.36 -25.66 0.69
N LEU A 473 27.23 -26.67 0.86
CA LEU A 473 28.38 -26.60 1.77
C LEU A 473 29.08 -25.23 1.67
N ALA A 474 29.23 -24.56 2.81
CA ALA A 474 29.85 -23.25 2.86
C ALA A 474 31.29 -23.30 2.33
N ALA A 475 31.70 -22.26 1.60
CA ALA A 475 33.11 -22.14 1.20
C ALA A 475 33.96 -21.86 2.45
N PRO A 476 35.04 -22.61 2.69
CA PRO A 476 35.98 -22.29 3.77
C PRO A 476 36.67 -20.93 3.50
N LEU A 477 37.06 -20.23 4.56
CA LEU A 477 37.91 -19.05 4.48
C LEU A 477 39.36 -19.49 4.72
N LEU A 478 40.24 -19.26 3.75
CA LEU A 478 41.68 -19.49 3.90
C LEU A 478 42.27 -18.33 4.70
N GLU A 479 42.78 -18.64 5.90
CA GLU A 479 43.14 -17.66 6.93
C GLU A 479 44.58 -17.20 6.77
N ASP A 480 45.54 -18.13 6.75
CA ASP A 480 46.95 -17.81 6.58
C ASP A 480 47.81 -18.98 6.07
N ILE A 481 49.07 -18.64 5.77
CA ILE A 481 50.14 -19.55 5.35
C ILE A 481 51.43 -19.09 6.02
N GLU A 482 51.97 -19.91 6.94
CA GLU A 482 53.14 -19.59 7.75
C GLU A 482 54.23 -20.66 7.58
N ALA A 483 55.49 -20.25 7.54
CA ALA A 483 56.60 -21.18 7.56
C ALA A 483 56.71 -21.86 8.94
N GLU A 484 56.88 -23.18 8.93
CA GLU A 484 57.11 -23.96 10.15
C GLU A 484 58.58 -23.84 10.61
N THR A 485 58.85 -24.36 11.81
CA THR A 485 60.21 -24.36 12.38
C THR A 485 61.19 -25.24 11.56
N TRP A 486 60.68 -26.16 10.74
CA TRP A 486 61.46 -27.02 9.86
C TRP A 486 61.59 -26.41 8.45
N PRO A 487 62.80 -26.35 7.86
CA PRO A 487 63.00 -25.71 6.56
C PRO A 487 62.22 -26.39 5.43
N GLY A 488 61.36 -25.65 4.74
CA GLY A 488 60.56 -26.14 3.60
C GLY A 488 59.15 -26.61 3.96
N GLU A 489 58.78 -26.67 5.24
CA GLU A 489 57.41 -26.97 5.68
C GLU A 489 56.59 -25.68 5.88
N TYR A 490 55.38 -25.66 5.35
CA TYR A 490 54.45 -24.53 5.48
C TYR A 490 53.12 -24.99 6.06
N ARG A 491 52.69 -24.32 7.12
CA ARG A 491 51.38 -24.50 7.75
C ARG A 491 50.37 -23.61 7.04
N ILE A 492 49.27 -24.22 6.62
CA ILE A 492 48.17 -23.57 5.90
C ILE A 492 46.91 -23.71 6.77
N ARG A 493 46.27 -22.59 7.13
CA ARG A 493 45.08 -22.58 8.00
C ARG A 493 43.84 -22.06 7.27
N TRP A 494 42.67 -22.62 7.60
CA TRP A 494 41.37 -22.18 7.10
C TRP A 494 40.23 -22.46 8.09
N SER A 495 39.12 -21.76 7.94
CA SER A 495 37.93 -21.94 8.76
C SER A 495 37.30 -23.33 8.55
N ALA A 496 36.89 -24.01 9.63
CA ALA A 496 36.15 -25.26 9.51
C ALA A 496 34.73 -25.03 8.93
N VAL A 497 34.30 -25.94 8.06
CA VAL A 497 32.97 -26.00 7.46
C VAL A 497 32.17 -27.11 8.13
N ALA A 498 30.98 -26.78 8.63
CA ALA A 498 30.07 -27.76 9.20
C ALA A 498 29.72 -28.84 8.16
N GLU A 499 29.68 -30.11 8.58
CA GLU A 499 29.36 -31.27 7.73
C GLU A 499 30.38 -31.63 6.63
N ALA A 500 31.50 -30.90 6.53
CA ALA A 500 32.62 -31.28 5.67
C ALA A 500 33.29 -32.55 6.20
N MET A 501 33.44 -33.56 5.35
CA MET A 501 34.18 -34.79 5.69
C MET A 501 35.65 -34.68 5.29
N GLU A 502 35.95 -33.89 4.26
CA GLU A 502 37.25 -33.80 3.61
C GLU A 502 37.47 -32.38 3.08
N TYR A 503 38.73 -31.98 2.88
CA TYR A 503 39.08 -30.72 2.23
C TYR A 503 40.02 -30.95 1.07
N ARG A 504 39.82 -30.25 -0.05
CA ARG A 504 40.75 -30.24 -1.16
C ARG A 504 41.51 -28.93 -1.18
N LEU A 505 42.80 -28.99 -0.93
CA LEU A 505 43.73 -27.87 -1.02
C LEU A 505 44.44 -27.90 -2.38
N GLN A 506 44.57 -26.75 -3.02
CA GLN A 506 45.26 -26.58 -4.28
C GLN A 506 46.22 -25.41 -4.23
N TRP A 507 47.32 -25.52 -4.98
CA TRP A 507 48.21 -24.39 -5.26
C TRP A 507 48.66 -24.34 -6.71
N SER A 508 49.04 -23.15 -7.17
CA SER A 508 49.52 -22.88 -8.52
C SER A 508 50.45 -21.68 -8.55
N GLU A 509 51.35 -21.61 -9.53
CA GLU A 509 52.16 -20.41 -9.82
C GLU A 509 51.36 -19.31 -10.55
N SER A 510 50.14 -19.64 -11.02
CA SER A 510 49.20 -18.70 -11.66
C SER A 510 48.00 -18.44 -10.76
N PRO A 511 47.56 -17.17 -10.58
CA PRO A 511 46.34 -16.86 -9.82
C PRO A 511 45.06 -17.42 -10.46
N ASP A 512 45.11 -17.75 -11.76
CA ASP A 512 44.01 -18.37 -12.50
C ASP A 512 44.05 -19.91 -12.45
N PHE A 513 45.04 -20.50 -11.77
CA PHE A 513 45.16 -21.95 -11.56
C PHE A 513 45.21 -22.75 -12.87
N ASP A 514 46.00 -22.28 -13.85
CA ASP A 514 46.19 -22.96 -15.15
C ASP A 514 46.99 -24.27 -15.03
N ALA A 515 47.92 -24.33 -14.06
CA ALA A 515 48.75 -25.49 -13.74
C ALA A 515 48.68 -25.75 -12.24
N VAL A 516 47.92 -26.77 -11.84
CA VAL A 516 47.49 -26.97 -10.46
C VAL A 516 48.13 -28.20 -9.83
N GLU A 517 48.67 -28.00 -8.64
CA GLU A 517 48.96 -29.08 -7.71
C GLU A 517 47.85 -29.15 -6.66
N SER A 518 47.53 -30.35 -6.18
CA SER A 518 46.40 -30.54 -5.27
C SER A 518 46.62 -31.69 -4.30
N VAL A 519 46.16 -31.50 -3.07
CA VAL A 519 46.13 -32.53 -2.03
C VAL A 519 44.72 -32.64 -1.45
N LEU A 520 44.30 -33.87 -1.19
CA LEU A 520 43.06 -34.17 -0.48
C LEU A 520 43.39 -34.43 0.98
N VAL A 521 42.86 -33.58 1.86
CA VAL A 521 43.10 -33.57 3.30
C VAL A 521 41.90 -34.22 3.99
N GLN A 522 42.12 -35.37 4.63
CA GLN A 522 41.09 -36.18 5.29
C GLN A 522 41.58 -36.65 6.68
N GLY A 523 40.64 -36.91 7.61
CA GLY A 523 40.89 -37.70 8.83
C GLY A 523 42.11 -37.28 9.66
N ASP A 524 42.97 -38.24 10.04
CA ASP A 524 44.16 -38.12 10.92
C ASP A 524 45.21 -37.05 10.50
N ARG A 525 45.01 -36.37 9.37
CA ARG A 525 45.85 -35.26 8.86
C ARG A 525 45.25 -33.87 9.12
N LEU A 526 44.02 -33.78 9.63
CA LEU A 526 43.35 -32.53 10.02
C LEU A 526 43.56 -32.30 11.51
N THR A 527 44.14 -31.17 11.89
CA THR A 527 44.13 -30.71 13.29
C THR A 527 43.11 -29.60 13.42
N VAL A 528 42.00 -29.86 14.12
CA VAL A 528 41.02 -28.82 14.48
C VAL A 528 41.51 -28.16 15.77
N ILE A 529 41.69 -26.85 15.74
CA ILE A 529 42.12 -26.07 16.90
C ILE A 529 40.88 -25.38 17.48
N ASP A 530 40.47 -25.78 18.69
CA ASP A 530 39.51 -25.02 19.51
C ASP A 530 40.27 -23.87 20.18
N GLU A 531 40.33 -22.71 19.54
CA GLU A 531 40.81 -21.48 20.19
C GLU A 531 39.67 -20.84 21.03
N PRO A 532 39.99 -20.19 22.17
CA PRO A 532 38.97 -19.55 23.00
C PRO A 532 38.21 -18.47 22.21
N ALA A 533 36.88 -18.49 22.32
CA ALA A 533 35.91 -17.74 21.51
C ALA A 533 36.10 -16.21 21.47
N ASP A 534 36.94 -15.65 22.34
CA ASP A 534 37.22 -14.21 22.41
C ASP A 534 38.24 -13.74 21.34
N LEU A 535 38.93 -14.66 20.64
CA LEU A 535 39.98 -14.33 19.66
C LEU A 535 39.60 -14.59 18.19
N MET A 536 38.70 -15.54 17.87
CA MET A 536 38.21 -15.79 16.50
C MET A 536 36.77 -16.37 16.47
N PRO A 537 35.97 -16.11 15.40
CA PRO A 537 34.53 -16.43 15.36
C PRO A 537 34.18 -17.89 15.00
N ALA A 538 35.12 -18.76 14.61
CA ALA A 538 34.87 -20.18 14.26
C ALA A 538 36.10 -21.07 14.50
N PRO A 539 35.95 -22.41 14.70
CA PRO A 539 37.08 -23.33 14.82
C PRO A 539 37.90 -23.39 13.53
N ALA A 540 39.23 -23.38 13.65
CA ALA A 540 40.16 -23.38 12.51
C ALA A 540 40.70 -24.80 12.23
N THR A 541 40.97 -25.07 10.96
CA THR A 541 41.56 -26.30 10.43
C THR A 541 42.93 -25.98 9.86
N GLN A 542 43.93 -26.82 10.12
CA GLN A 542 45.27 -26.64 9.58
C GLN A 542 45.84 -27.90 8.92
N TYR A 543 46.74 -27.70 7.97
CA TYR A 543 47.53 -28.73 7.31
C TYR A 543 48.94 -28.22 7.01
N VAL A 544 49.93 -29.11 7.11
CA VAL A 544 51.35 -28.79 6.81
C VAL A 544 51.75 -29.50 5.52
N GLU A 545 52.30 -28.76 4.57
CA GLU A 545 52.81 -29.28 3.30
C GLU A 545 54.30 -28.94 3.14
N GLU A 546 55.05 -29.86 2.52
CA GLU A 546 56.47 -29.70 2.27
C GLU A 546 56.69 -29.21 0.83
N PHE A 547 57.33 -28.05 0.69
CA PHE A 547 57.69 -27.47 -0.60
C PHE A 547 59.16 -27.72 -0.93
N ALA A 548 59.45 -27.96 -2.20
CA ALA A 548 60.82 -28.08 -2.67
C ALA A 548 61.59 -26.78 -2.39
N GLN A 549 62.79 -26.91 -1.82
CA GLN A 549 63.71 -25.80 -1.56
C GLN A 549 64.41 -25.37 -2.86
N ASP A 550 63.63 -24.96 -3.86
CA ASP A 550 64.09 -24.38 -5.12
C ASP A 550 64.10 -22.84 -5.02
N CYS A 551 64.33 -22.15 -6.15
CA CYS A 551 64.25 -20.69 -6.20
C CYS A 551 62.89 -20.15 -5.73
N PRO A 552 62.83 -18.99 -5.05
CA PRO A 552 61.58 -18.39 -4.59
C PRO A 552 60.56 -18.22 -5.72
N ARG A 553 59.39 -18.80 -5.56
CA ARG A 553 58.24 -18.67 -6.48
C ARG A 553 57.00 -18.22 -5.72
N ASN A 554 56.15 -17.46 -6.42
CA ASN A 554 54.86 -17.04 -5.88
C ASN A 554 53.84 -18.15 -6.14
N TYR A 555 53.30 -18.71 -5.06
CA TYR A 555 52.24 -19.70 -5.11
C TYR A 555 50.93 -19.08 -4.62
N TYR A 556 49.86 -19.39 -5.35
CA TYR A 556 48.49 -19.05 -5.00
C TYR A 556 47.80 -20.29 -4.47
N PHE A 557 47.15 -20.18 -3.32
CA PHE A 557 46.51 -21.28 -2.61
C PHE A 557 45.00 -21.10 -2.58
N ARG A 558 44.24 -22.20 -2.67
CA ARG A 558 42.79 -22.23 -2.40
C ARG A 558 42.36 -23.55 -1.82
N VAL A 559 41.33 -23.55 -0.99
CA VAL A 559 40.79 -24.76 -0.35
C VAL A 559 39.27 -24.83 -0.55
N ARG A 560 38.71 -26.03 -0.58
CA ARG A 560 37.26 -26.26 -0.57
C ARG A 560 36.90 -27.46 0.30
N ALA A 561 35.70 -27.46 0.85
CA ALA A 561 35.13 -28.60 1.56
C ALA A 561 34.50 -29.61 0.59
N GLU A 562 34.64 -30.90 0.89
CA GLU A 562 34.02 -32.00 0.17
C GLU A 562 33.27 -32.93 1.15
N ASN A 563 32.09 -33.39 0.75
CA ASN A 563 31.29 -34.44 1.39
C ASN A 563 30.93 -35.51 0.33
N ARG A 564 30.34 -36.64 0.74
CA ARG A 564 30.09 -37.82 -0.11
C ARG A 564 29.37 -37.53 -1.42
N ASN A 565 28.48 -36.52 -1.45
CA ASN A 565 27.68 -36.17 -2.63
C ASN A 565 27.78 -34.69 -3.03
N GLU A 566 28.54 -33.86 -2.30
CA GLU A 566 28.53 -32.40 -2.46
C GLU A 566 29.91 -31.79 -2.28
N VAL A 567 30.17 -30.67 -2.95
CA VAL A 567 31.41 -29.89 -2.84
C VAL A 567 31.07 -28.42 -2.62
N SER A 568 31.81 -27.75 -1.74
CA SER A 568 31.67 -26.30 -1.57
C SER A 568 32.27 -25.54 -2.76
N ALA A 569 31.94 -24.25 -2.86
CA ALA A 569 32.75 -23.34 -3.65
C ALA A 569 34.18 -23.22 -3.07
N TRP A 570 35.12 -22.73 -3.88
CA TRP A 570 36.50 -22.47 -3.43
C TRP A 570 36.55 -21.30 -2.45
N SER A 571 37.49 -21.37 -1.51
CA SER A 571 37.87 -20.29 -0.61
C SER A 571 38.36 -19.05 -1.36
N ASN A 572 38.61 -17.97 -0.62
CA ASN A 572 39.53 -16.93 -1.06
C ASN A 572 40.90 -17.52 -1.42
N GLN A 573 41.62 -16.83 -2.29
CA GLN A 573 43.00 -17.16 -2.61
C GLN A 573 43.97 -16.40 -1.71
N LEU A 574 45.04 -17.07 -1.27
CA LEU A 574 46.19 -16.43 -0.64
C LEU A 574 47.43 -16.65 -1.51
N ALA A 575 48.19 -15.57 -1.71
CA ALA A 575 49.50 -15.63 -2.37
C ALA A 575 50.59 -15.72 -1.31
N ARG A 576 51.57 -16.61 -1.52
CA ARG A 576 52.76 -16.74 -0.67
C ARG A 576 53.97 -17.06 -1.54
N THR A 577 55.06 -16.34 -1.32
CA THR A 577 56.36 -16.68 -1.90
C THR A 577 57.02 -17.76 -1.06
N ILE A 578 57.45 -18.85 -1.69
CA ILE A 578 58.08 -20.00 -1.03
C ILE A 578 59.35 -20.38 -1.81
N PRO A 579 60.51 -20.58 -1.14
CA PRO A 579 60.76 -20.40 0.30
C PRO A 579 60.93 -18.92 0.74
N ASP A 580 60.77 -18.65 2.04
CA ASP A 580 60.95 -17.31 2.66
C ASP A 580 62.39 -16.74 2.55
N ASP A 581 63.39 -17.61 2.36
CA ASP A 581 64.82 -17.27 2.36
C ASP A 581 65.41 -17.21 0.93
N ASP A 582 66.13 -16.12 0.61
CA ASP A 582 66.79 -15.86 -0.69
C ASP A 582 68.06 -16.73 -0.98
N PHE A 583 68.32 -17.79 -0.21
CA PHE A 583 69.66 -18.39 -0.08
C PHE A 583 70.07 -19.43 -1.14
N ILE A 584 69.46 -19.43 -2.33
CA ILE A 584 69.93 -20.25 -3.47
C ILE A 584 70.35 -19.31 -4.60
N ASP A 585 71.50 -19.60 -5.22
CA ASP A 585 72.11 -18.82 -6.31
C ASP A 585 71.24 -18.95 -7.58
N CYS A 586 70.08 -18.27 -7.56
CA CYS A 586 69.08 -18.23 -8.61
C CYS A 586 69.58 -17.31 -9.72
N ALA A 587 70.51 -17.82 -10.52
CA ALA A 587 71.03 -17.13 -11.68
C ALA A 587 69.91 -16.93 -12.72
N GLU A 588 69.29 -15.74 -12.71
CA GLU A 588 68.83 -14.94 -13.88
C GLU A 588 67.73 -13.90 -13.57
N VAL A 589 67.30 -13.70 -12.31
CA VAL A 589 66.29 -12.67 -11.99
C VAL A 589 66.92 -11.47 -11.26
N PRO A 590 66.81 -10.22 -11.78
CA PRO A 590 67.32 -9.04 -11.08
C PRO A 590 66.57 -8.81 -9.76
N LEU A 591 67.31 -8.70 -8.64
CA LEU A 591 66.80 -8.48 -7.27
C LEU A 591 65.83 -7.27 -7.14
N GLU A 592 65.95 -6.26 -8.00
CA GLU A 592 65.02 -5.10 -8.03
C GLU A 592 63.59 -5.45 -8.47
N ARG A 593 63.38 -6.58 -9.16
CA ARG A 593 62.03 -7.06 -9.55
C ARG A 593 61.37 -7.95 -8.49
N LEU A 594 62.12 -8.63 -7.63
CA LEU A 594 61.57 -9.46 -6.54
C LEU A 594 61.11 -8.58 -5.36
N ALA A 595 61.94 -7.62 -4.93
CA ALA A 595 61.64 -6.78 -3.76
C ALA A 595 60.47 -5.79 -3.95
N ILE A 596 60.17 -5.38 -5.20
CA ILE A 596 59.02 -4.51 -5.51
C ILE A 596 57.72 -5.31 -5.69
N ALA A 597 57.83 -6.60 -6.05
CA ALA A 597 56.67 -7.50 -6.12
C ALA A 597 56.23 -7.97 -4.73
N LEU A 598 57.18 -8.28 -3.83
CA LEU A 598 56.92 -8.87 -2.50
C LEU A 598 56.11 -7.99 -1.53
N ASP A 599 56.19 -6.66 -1.63
CA ASP A 599 55.58 -5.70 -0.67
C ASP A 599 54.33 -4.99 -1.23
N ARG A 600 53.90 -5.33 -2.46
CA ARG A 600 52.84 -4.62 -3.19
C ARG A 600 51.91 -5.52 -3.98
N GLU A 601 51.85 -6.82 -3.68
CA GLU A 601 50.79 -7.65 -4.25
C GLU A 601 49.46 -7.30 -3.57
N PRO A 602 48.43 -6.89 -4.33
CA PRO A 602 47.14 -6.56 -3.73
C PRO A 602 46.55 -7.86 -3.13
N ALA A 603 46.37 -7.95 -1.82
CA ALA A 603 45.67 -9.10 -1.23
C ALA A 603 44.85 -8.71 0.01
N LEU A 604 43.54 -8.61 -0.14
CA LEU A 604 42.55 -9.64 0.20
C LEU A 604 41.18 -8.96 0.08
N VAL A 605 40.22 -9.59 -0.61
CA VAL A 605 38.85 -9.07 -0.75
C VAL A 605 37.90 -10.01 -0.07
N SER A 606 37.52 -9.73 1.18
CA SER A 606 36.36 -10.44 1.76
C SER A 606 35.11 -9.84 1.14
N ALA A 607 34.33 -10.65 0.46
CA ALA A 607 33.06 -10.25 -0.09
C ALA A 607 31.96 -10.76 0.84
N VAL A 608 31.04 -9.88 1.25
CA VAL A 608 29.83 -10.21 2.01
C VAL A 608 28.63 -9.69 1.22
N ALA A 609 27.62 -10.54 1.04
CA ALA A 609 26.34 -10.12 0.47
C ALA A 609 25.36 -9.85 1.60
N SER A 610 24.72 -8.69 1.60
CA SER A 610 23.54 -8.40 2.42
C SER A 610 22.32 -8.21 1.52
N PRO A 611 21.13 -8.74 1.89
CA PRO A 611 19.90 -8.40 1.19
C PRO A 611 19.69 -6.90 1.19
N GLU A 612 19.33 -6.33 0.05
CA GLU A 612 19.01 -4.91 -0.05
C GLU A 612 18.03 -4.63 -1.19
N GLU A 613 17.14 -3.65 -1.01
CA GLU A 613 16.29 -3.14 -2.08
C GLU A 613 16.89 -1.80 -2.54
N ASP A 614 17.20 -1.69 -3.83
CA ASP A 614 17.67 -0.45 -4.45
C ASP A 614 16.74 -0.08 -5.62
N GLY A 615 16.12 1.09 -5.55
CA GLY A 615 15.27 1.61 -6.63
C GLY A 615 14.00 0.80 -6.96
N GLY A 616 13.58 -0.14 -6.09
CA GLY A 616 12.40 -0.99 -6.28
C GLY A 616 12.69 -2.37 -6.89
N ASP A 617 13.96 -2.69 -7.14
CA ASP A 617 14.39 -4.04 -7.51
C ASP A 617 14.96 -4.74 -6.26
N GLU A 618 14.44 -5.94 -5.95
CA GLU A 618 15.00 -6.79 -4.90
C GLU A 618 16.40 -7.25 -5.32
N GLY A 619 17.38 -7.18 -4.42
CA GLY A 619 18.74 -7.54 -4.75
C GLY A 619 19.61 -7.84 -3.53
N TYR A 620 20.90 -7.90 -3.78
CA TYR A 620 21.92 -8.03 -2.75
C TYR A 620 22.94 -6.92 -2.93
N ARG A 621 23.24 -6.20 -1.85
CA ARG A 621 24.41 -5.33 -1.81
C ARG A 621 25.63 -6.16 -1.42
N LEU A 622 26.58 -6.22 -2.33
CA LEU A 622 27.88 -6.83 -2.12
C LEU A 622 28.80 -5.79 -1.49
N ARG A 623 29.18 -6.01 -0.24
CA ARG A 623 30.27 -5.28 0.42
C ARG A 623 31.57 -6.02 0.18
N LEU A 624 32.45 -5.40 -0.58
CA LEU A 624 33.80 -5.87 -0.88
C LEU A 624 34.77 -5.11 0.01
N ARG A 625 35.49 -5.81 0.88
CA ARG A 625 36.48 -5.18 1.77
C ARG A 625 37.89 -5.49 1.28
N LEU A 626 38.63 -4.46 0.88
CA LEU A 626 39.95 -4.57 0.26
C LEU A 626 41.09 -4.38 1.27
N PHE A 627 42.11 -5.25 1.24
CA PHE A 627 43.29 -5.19 2.11
C PHE A 627 44.62 -5.32 1.33
N SER A 628 45.75 -4.98 1.99
CA SER A 628 47.13 -5.28 1.54
C SER A 628 47.59 -6.62 2.10
N SER A 629 48.39 -7.38 1.34
CA SER A 629 48.98 -8.63 1.86
C SER A 629 49.92 -8.31 3.04
N GLY A 630 49.64 -8.87 4.22
CA GLY A 630 50.51 -8.73 5.39
C GLY A 630 49.77 -8.65 6.73
N SER A 631 49.55 -9.80 7.37
CA SER A 631 49.03 -10.00 8.73
C SER A 631 47.58 -9.52 9.02
N PRO A 632 46.67 -10.41 9.47
CA PRO A 632 45.28 -10.06 9.81
C PRO A 632 45.12 -9.18 11.07
N MET A 633 46.19 -8.84 11.78
CA MET A 633 46.12 -8.43 13.19
C MET A 633 46.57 -6.99 13.50
N LEU A 634 46.84 -6.14 12.49
CA LEU A 634 47.22 -4.74 12.72
C LEU A 634 46.31 -3.77 11.97
N SER A 635 45.84 -2.78 12.72
CA SER A 635 44.90 -1.72 12.37
C SER A 635 45.23 -0.97 11.08
N VAL A 636 44.20 -0.77 10.24
CA VAL A 636 44.01 0.30 9.23
C VAL A 636 45.31 0.83 8.64
N MET A 637 45.73 0.40 7.43
CA MET A 637 46.50 1.28 6.53
C MET A 637 46.40 0.89 5.03
N ASP A 638 45.99 1.92 4.27
CA ASP A 638 46.36 2.30 2.91
C ASP A 638 45.95 1.42 1.71
N SER A 639 44.66 1.39 1.34
CA SER A 639 44.15 0.80 0.08
C SER A 639 44.62 1.50 -1.21
N SER A 640 45.56 2.46 -1.12
CA SER A 640 45.94 3.32 -2.24
C SER A 640 46.74 2.63 -3.37
N PHE A 641 47.16 1.38 -3.19
CA PHE A 641 47.92 0.60 -4.17
C PHE A 641 47.04 -0.19 -5.17
N ILE A 642 45.74 -0.33 -4.92
CA ILE A 642 44.81 -0.95 -5.88
C ILE A 642 44.40 0.12 -6.89
N GLU A 643 44.79 -0.07 -8.15
CA GLU A 643 44.49 0.87 -9.23
C GLU A 643 43.18 0.51 -9.93
N ARG A 644 42.95 -0.79 -10.17
CA ARG A 644 41.76 -1.32 -10.86
C ARG A 644 41.14 -2.52 -10.15
N LEU A 645 39.85 -2.73 -10.38
CA LEU A 645 39.07 -3.83 -9.83
C LEU A 645 38.36 -4.61 -10.94
N GLU A 646 38.25 -5.92 -10.78
CA GLU A 646 37.42 -6.80 -11.61
C GLU A 646 36.40 -7.55 -10.76
N ILE A 647 35.13 -7.56 -11.20
CA ILE A 647 34.05 -8.35 -10.60
C ILE A 647 33.46 -9.27 -11.66
N GLN A 648 33.34 -10.55 -11.33
CA GLN A 648 32.80 -11.58 -12.21
C GLN A 648 31.58 -12.27 -11.59
N ARG A 649 30.67 -12.70 -12.46
CA ARG A 649 29.49 -13.52 -12.16
C ARG A 649 29.51 -14.80 -12.98
N ALA A 650 29.15 -15.93 -12.37
CA ALA A 650 28.98 -17.20 -13.08
C ALA A 650 27.73 -17.95 -12.59
N ARG A 651 27.24 -18.88 -13.40
CA ARG A 651 26.13 -19.81 -13.03
C ARG A 651 26.61 -21.08 -12.33
N GLU A 652 27.92 -21.27 -12.26
CA GLU A 652 28.58 -22.41 -11.64
C GLU A 652 29.81 -21.93 -10.88
N HIS A 653 30.14 -22.59 -9.76
CA HIS A 653 31.24 -22.21 -8.88
C HIS A 653 32.64 -22.40 -9.51
N SER A 654 32.73 -23.01 -10.71
CA SER A 654 33.98 -23.23 -11.46
C SER A 654 34.40 -22.02 -12.31
N PHE A 655 33.50 -21.06 -12.57
CA PHE A 655 33.78 -19.87 -13.38
C PHE A 655 34.43 -20.20 -14.75
N LEU A 656 34.01 -21.29 -15.43
CA LEU A 656 34.56 -21.65 -16.74
C LEU A 656 34.11 -20.69 -17.85
N ALA A 657 32.95 -20.06 -17.70
CA ALA A 657 32.41 -19.07 -18.62
C ALA A 657 31.74 -17.91 -17.83
N PRO A 658 32.53 -17.04 -17.18
CA PRO A 658 32.00 -15.99 -16.34
C PRO A 658 31.63 -14.74 -17.15
N ASP A 659 30.59 -14.06 -16.71
CA ASP A 659 30.27 -12.70 -17.14
C ASP A 659 31.14 -11.72 -16.33
N GLN A 660 31.86 -10.82 -17.00
CA GLN A 660 32.54 -9.71 -16.35
C GLN A 660 31.52 -8.59 -16.09
N LEU A 661 31.18 -8.37 -14.81
CA LEU A 661 30.21 -7.35 -14.40
C LEU A 661 30.84 -5.98 -14.28
N PHE A 662 32.10 -5.93 -13.86
CA PHE A 662 32.83 -4.68 -13.69
C PHE A 662 34.31 -4.87 -13.98
N PHE A 663 34.90 -3.91 -14.67
CA PHE A 663 36.35 -3.75 -14.82
C PHE A 663 36.68 -2.27 -15.01
N GLY A 664 37.28 -1.64 -13.99
CA GLY A 664 37.48 -0.19 -14.00
C GLY A 664 38.40 0.29 -12.88
N ASP A 665 38.68 1.60 -12.89
CA ASP A 665 39.55 2.26 -11.92
C ASP A 665 38.84 2.44 -10.57
N ARG A 666 39.59 2.49 -9.46
CA ARG A 666 39.02 2.57 -8.10
C ARG A 666 38.07 3.76 -7.87
N GLU A 667 38.28 4.87 -8.60
CA GLU A 667 37.50 6.11 -8.46
C GLU A 667 36.07 5.97 -9.00
N GLU A 668 35.81 4.98 -9.86
CA GLU A 668 34.49 4.72 -10.44
C GLU A 668 33.55 3.95 -9.49
N LEU A 669 34.06 3.40 -8.38
CA LEU A 669 33.31 2.53 -7.45
C LEU A 669 32.99 3.20 -6.10
N GLU A 670 33.14 4.53 -5.99
CA GLU A 670 32.96 5.31 -4.75
C GLU A 670 33.63 4.65 -3.53
N LEU A 671 34.85 4.13 -3.72
CA LEU A 671 35.56 3.39 -2.68
C LEU A 671 35.71 4.25 -1.42
N ALA A 672 35.11 3.82 -0.31
CA ALA A 672 35.19 4.55 0.94
C ALA A 672 36.64 4.55 1.47
N ALA A 673 37.00 5.59 2.25
CA ALA A 673 38.36 5.77 2.77
C ALA A 673 38.83 4.62 3.69
N ASP A 674 37.92 3.76 4.12
CA ASP A 674 38.16 2.56 4.93
C ASP A 674 38.42 1.28 4.09
N GLY A 675 38.46 1.40 2.76
CA GLY A 675 38.75 0.30 1.84
C GLY A 675 37.55 -0.59 1.52
N ILE A 676 36.32 -0.14 1.81
CA ILE A 676 35.08 -0.85 1.45
C ILE A 676 34.52 -0.31 0.13
N ALA A 677 34.21 -1.23 -0.77
CA ALA A 677 33.48 -0.97 -2.01
C ALA A 677 32.11 -1.65 -1.93
N GLU A 678 31.05 -0.92 -2.26
CA GLU A 678 29.69 -1.47 -2.28
C GLU A 678 29.21 -1.63 -3.73
N PHE A 679 28.63 -2.78 -4.06
CA PHE A 679 28.10 -3.06 -5.39
C PHE A 679 26.71 -3.69 -5.28
N PHE A 680 25.70 -3.06 -5.87
CA PHE A 680 24.35 -3.62 -5.90
C PHE A 680 24.22 -4.64 -7.02
N VAL A 681 23.64 -5.80 -6.70
CA VAL A 681 23.31 -6.84 -7.67
C VAL A 681 21.84 -7.15 -7.61
N GLU A 682 21.15 -6.93 -8.72
CA GLU A 682 19.74 -7.28 -8.89
C GLU A 682 19.53 -8.80 -8.75
N ALA A 683 18.53 -9.20 -7.97
CA ALA A 683 18.14 -10.58 -7.81
C ALA A 683 17.39 -11.05 -9.07
N SER A 684 18.08 -11.70 -10.00
CA SER A 684 17.45 -12.40 -11.11
C SER A 684 16.54 -13.53 -10.58
N GLU A 685 15.27 -13.55 -11.00
CA GLU A 685 14.17 -14.27 -10.31
C GLU A 685 14.34 -15.79 -10.08
N ASP A 686 15.24 -16.50 -10.76
CA ASP A 686 15.18 -17.98 -10.81
C ASP A 686 16.53 -18.74 -10.72
N THR A 687 17.68 -18.11 -10.45
CA THR A 687 18.98 -18.81 -10.56
C THR A 687 19.99 -18.39 -9.50
N THR A 688 20.66 -19.38 -8.88
CA THR A 688 21.83 -19.17 -8.00
C THR A 688 23.00 -18.66 -8.83
N TYR A 689 23.61 -17.55 -8.40
CA TYR A 689 24.78 -16.98 -9.03
C TYR A 689 25.98 -16.99 -8.08
N TYR A 690 27.15 -17.17 -8.67
CA TYR A 690 28.44 -17.15 -7.99
C TYR A 690 29.17 -15.87 -8.36
N TYR A 691 29.67 -15.14 -7.36
CA TYR A 691 30.39 -13.89 -7.55
C TYR A 691 31.81 -13.99 -6.99
N ARG A 692 32.76 -13.37 -7.67
CA ARG A 692 34.14 -13.20 -7.19
C ARG A 692 34.71 -11.87 -7.66
N ALA A 693 35.67 -11.33 -6.92
CA ALA A 693 36.34 -10.09 -7.24
C ALA A 693 37.86 -10.21 -7.07
N ARG A 694 38.63 -9.38 -7.78
CA ARG A 694 40.08 -9.21 -7.59
C ARG A 694 40.54 -7.79 -7.92
N GLY A 695 41.67 -7.39 -7.33
CA GLY A 695 42.32 -6.11 -7.58
C GLY A 695 43.56 -6.22 -8.48
N PHE A 696 43.95 -5.10 -9.09
CA PHE A 696 45.16 -4.97 -9.92
C PHE A 696 46.00 -3.80 -9.45
N ALA A 697 47.32 -3.99 -9.46
CA ALA A 697 48.33 -2.96 -9.26
C ALA A 697 49.22 -2.91 -10.50
N GLY A 698 49.04 -1.91 -11.37
CA GLY A 698 49.69 -1.84 -12.68
C GLY A 698 49.33 -3.02 -13.60
N GLN A 699 50.33 -3.84 -13.91
CA GLN A 699 50.18 -5.06 -14.72
C GLN A 699 50.10 -6.35 -13.87
N THR A 700 50.21 -6.23 -12.55
CA THR A 700 50.18 -7.35 -11.63
C THR A 700 48.73 -7.66 -11.23
N THR A 701 48.35 -8.93 -11.41
CA THR A 701 47.01 -9.44 -11.09
C THR A 701 47.00 -9.97 -9.66
N GLY A 702 46.06 -9.51 -8.84
CA GLY A 702 45.86 -10.01 -7.48
C GLY A 702 45.10 -11.35 -7.41
N PRO A 703 45.09 -11.97 -6.22
CA PRO A 703 44.32 -13.18 -5.95
C PRO A 703 42.80 -12.90 -5.97
N TRP A 704 42.02 -13.95 -6.25
CA TRP A 704 40.56 -13.90 -6.20
C TRP A 704 40.00 -13.90 -4.76
N SER A 705 38.89 -13.20 -4.55
CA SER A 705 38.08 -13.20 -3.32
C SER A 705 37.50 -14.59 -3.01
N ASN A 706 36.90 -14.74 -1.82
CA ASN A 706 35.97 -15.84 -1.60
C ASN A 706 34.83 -15.79 -2.62
N ILE A 707 34.31 -16.95 -3.00
CA ILE A 707 33.16 -17.03 -3.90
C ILE A 707 31.90 -16.76 -3.07
N LEU A 708 31.19 -15.69 -3.41
CA LEU A 708 29.87 -15.42 -2.87
C LEU A 708 28.82 -16.20 -3.63
N ILE A 709 28.04 -16.99 -2.89
CA ILE A 709 26.90 -17.73 -3.42
C ILE A 709 25.66 -16.91 -3.10
N ILE A 710 25.02 -16.34 -4.13
CA ILE A 710 23.77 -15.62 -3.98
C ILE A 710 22.69 -16.50 -4.58
N ASP A 711 21.80 -17.00 -3.73
CA ASP A 711 20.56 -17.62 -4.16
C ASP A 711 19.40 -16.67 -3.85
N PRO A 712 18.82 -16.01 -4.86
CA PRO A 712 17.72 -15.06 -4.65
C PRO A 712 16.46 -15.72 -4.09
N ARG A 713 16.38 -17.06 -4.09
CA ARG A 713 15.30 -17.83 -3.44
C ARG A 713 15.45 -17.91 -1.91
N ASN A 714 16.57 -17.51 -1.34
CA ASN A 714 16.83 -17.52 0.10
C ASN A 714 16.53 -16.18 0.79
N LEU A 715 16.03 -15.18 0.07
CA LEU A 715 15.38 -14.03 0.69
C LEU A 715 14.17 -14.56 1.48
N SER A 716 13.98 -14.10 2.73
CA SER A 716 12.77 -14.41 3.49
C SER A 716 11.55 -13.94 2.68
N ARG A 717 10.88 -14.87 2.01
CA ARG A 717 9.74 -14.61 1.14
C ARG A 717 8.49 -15.15 1.81
N THR A 718 7.44 -14.33 1.85
CA THR A 718 6.10 -14.84 2.14
C THR A 718 5.66 -15.68 0.94
N LEU A 719 5.38 -16.96 1.17
CA LEU A 719 4.98 -17.91 0.13
C LEU A 719 3.47 -18.12 0.17
N LEU A 720 2.83 -18.18 -0.99
CA LEU A 720 1.45 -18.66 -1.06
C LEU A 720 1.39 -20.11 -0.61
N GLN A 721 0.40 -20.40 0.23
CA GLN A 721 0.20 -21.72 0.78
C GLN A 721 0.06 -22.77 -0.35
N PRO A 722 0.68 -23.95 -0.21
CA PRO A 722 0.52 -25.04 -1.15
C PRO A 722 -0.95 -25.39 -1.40
N LEU A 723 -1.28 -25.85 -2.60
CA LEU A 723 -2.65 -26.23 -2.96
C LEU A 723 -3.24 -27.31 -2.06
N ASP A 724 -2.40 -28.23 -1.58
CA ASP A 724 -2.81 -29.36 -0.75
C ASP A 724 -3.31 -28.92 0.64
N ASP A 725 -2.90 -27.74 1.10
CA ASP A 725 -3.30 -27.19 2.39
C ASP A 725 -4.43 -26.14 2.28
N PHE A 726 -4.95 -25.90 1.07
CA PHE A 726 -6.01 -24.92 0.83
C PHE A 726 -7.31 -25.32 1.55
N SER A 727 -7.93 -24.34 2.24
CA SER A 727 -9.20 -24.51 2.94
C SER A 727 -10.31 -23.61 2.37
N ASP A 728 -11.45 -24.21 2.05
CA ASP A 728 -12.66 -23.49 1.62
C ASP A 728 -13.29 -22.65 2.74
N ARG A 729 -12.79 -22.73 3.99
CA ARG A 729 -13.38 -22.08 5.17
C ARG A 729 -13.60 -20.58 4.95
N ASP A 730 -12.56 -19.85 4.54
CA ASP A 730 -12.59 -18.40 4.45
C ASP A 730 -13.55 -17.93 3.33
N ILE A 731 -13.42 -18.51 2.14
CA ILE A 731 -14.29 -18.16 1.01
C ILE A 731 -15.77 -18.54 1.26
N LEU A 732 -16.04 -19.66 1.94
CA LEU A 732 -17.40 -20.01 2.34
C LEU A 732 -17.95 -19.00 3.36
N ALA A 733 -17.13 -18.56 4.31
CA ALA A 733 -17.55 -17.59 5.31
C ALA A 733 -17.93 -16.25 4.66
N VAL A 734 -17.07 -15.72 3.78
CA VAL A 734 -17.34 -14.48 3.05
C VAL A 734 -18.58 -14.60 2.15
N HIS A 735 -18.70 -15.68 1.38
CA HIS A 735 -19.86 -15.88 0.50
C HIS A 735 -21.18 -16.00 1.26
N ARG A 736 -21.19 -16.68 2.42
CA ARG A 736 -22.38 -16.77 3.28
C ARG A 736 -22.79 -15.41 3.84
N ALA A 737 -21.83 -14.65 4.37
CA ALA A 737 -22.08 -13.31 4.90
C ALA A 737 -22.58 -12.36 3.80
N LEU A 738 -21.97 -12.41 2.61
CA LEU A 738 -22.38 -11.61 1.46
C LEU A 738 -23.81 -11.93 1.01
N LEU A 739 -24.18 -13.21 0.96
CA LEU A 739 -25.55 -13.64 0.64
C LEU A 739 -26.57 -13.11 1.67
N ARG A 740 -26.25 -13.19 2.97
CA ARG A 740 -27.08 -12.64 4.05
C ARG A 740 -27.23 -11.13 3.91
N LEU A 741 -26.15 -10.40 3.65
CA LEU A 741 -26.16 -8.95 3.42
C LEU A 741 -27.04 -8.57 2.22
N CYS A 742 -26.85 -9.23 1.08
CA CYS A 742 -27.59 -8.93 -0.14
C CYS A 742 -29.10 -9.16 0.07
N TYR A 743 -29.47 -10.25 0.74
CA TYR A 743 -30.86 -10.53 1.10
C TYR A 743 -31.43 -9.51 2.09
N ALA A 744 -30.70 -9.18 3.15
CA ALA A 744 -31.16 -8.25 4.19
C ALA A 744 -31.39 -6.82 3.65
N ARG A 745 -30.60 -6.42 2.65
CA ARG A 745 -30.81 -5.19 1.89
C ARG A 745 -31.96 -5.30 0.89
N GLY A 746 -32.11 -6.44 0.22
CA GLY A 746 -33.16 -6.73 -0.76
C GLY A 746 -32.97 -6.07 -2.13
N ASP A 747 -32.10 -5.06 -2.21
CA ASP A 747 -31.80 -4.31 -3.43
C ASP A 747 -30.34 -4.42 -3.90
N LEU A 748 -29.53 -5.23 -3.21
CA LEU A 748 -28.14 -5.52 -3.51
C LEU A 748 -28.01 -6.94 -4.09
N PHE A 749 -27.17 -7.11 -5.11
CA PHE A 749 -26.93 -8.41 -5.76
C PHE A 749 -25.44 -8.75 -5.79
N GLY A 750 -25.08 -9.93 -5.27
CA GLY A 750 -23.70 -10.42 -5.21
C GLY A 750 -23.24 -11.09 -6.50
N VAL A 751 -22.03 -10.77 -6.95
CA VAL A 751 -21.34 -11.47 -8.04
C VAL A 751 -20.15 -12.20 -7.43
N LEU A 752 -20.22 -13.53 -7.41
CA LEU A 752 -19.24 -14.39 -6.75
C LEU A 752 -18.23 -14.93 -7.76
N ALA A 753 -16.96 -14.94 -7.39
CA ALA A 753 -15.89 -15.66 -8.08
C ALA A 753 -15.44 -16.87 -7.23
N LEU A 754 -14.51 -17.65 -7.75
CA LEU A 754 -13.91 -18.81 -7.08
C LEU A 754 -12.39 -18.73 -7.16
N PRO A 755 -11.63 -19.44 -6.30
CA PRO A 755 -10.18 -19.48 -6.36
C PRO A 755 -9.70 -19.98 -7.72
N ARG A 756 -8.55 -19.44 -8.18
CA ARG A 756 -8.03 -19.71 -9.52
C ARG A 756 -7.85 -21.19 -9.82
N HIS A 757 -7.33 -21.95 -8.85
CA HIS A 757 -7.02 -23.37 -8.97
C HIS A 757 -8.26 -24.28 -8.98
N TYR A 758 -9.47 -23.76 -8.76
CA TYR A 758 -10.67 -24.59 -8.71
C TYR A 758 -10.97 -25.24 -10.06
N SER A 759 -11.14 -26.56 -10.03
CA SER A 759 -11.72 -27.34 -11.11
C SER A 759 -13.24 -27.15 -11.21
N ALA A 760 -13.82 -27.59 -12.33
CA ALA A 760 -15.27 -27.63 -12.50
C ALA A 760 -15.98 -28.53 -11.46
N GLN A 761 -15.29 -29.50 -10.86
CA GLN A 761 -15.84 -30.30 -9.77
C GLN A 761 -15.85 -29.53 -8.45
N GLN A 762 -14.72 -28.93 -8.06
CA GLN A 762 -14.61 -28.11 -6.84
C GLN A 762 -15.59 -26.93 -6.86
N ALA A 763 -15.79 -26.30 -8.02
CA ALA A 763 -16.79 -25.25 -8.19
C ALA A 763 -18.23 -25.73 -7.84
N ARG A 764 -18.59 -26.95 -8.23
CA ARG A 764 -19.91 -27.54 -7.90
C ARG A 764 -20.01 -27.92 -6.42
N GLU A 765 -18.94 -28.47 -5.86
CA GLU A 765 -18.86 -28.80 -4.44
C GLU A 765 -19.03 -27.55 -3.59
N HIS A 766 -18.40 -26.43 -3.97
CA HIS A 766 -18.58 -25.14 -3.30
C HIS A 766 -20.03 -24.67 -3.29
N VAL A 767 -20.73 -24.69 -4.44
CA VAL A 767 -22.16 -24.34 -4.49
C VAL A 767 -23.00 -25.31 -3.65
N SER A 768 -22.64 -26.59 -3.61
CA SER A 768 -23.30 -27.56 -2.73
C SER A 768 -23.12 -27.21 -1.25
N LYS A 769 -21.93 -26.76 -0.83
CA LYS A 769 -21.63 -26.33 0.55
C LYS A 769 -22.33 -25.02 0.95
N LEU A 770 -22.78 -24.21 -0.01
CA LEU A 770 -23.65 -23.05 0.23
C LEU A 770 -25.12 -23.44 0.37
N ASN A 771 -25.54 -24.61 -0.14
CA ASN A 771 -26.95 -24.98 -0.17
C ASN A 771 -27.33 -25.89 1.02
N PRO A 772 -28.17 -25.42 1.97
CA PRO A 772 -28.55 -26.22 3.14
C PRO A 772 -29.34 -27.49 2.80
N SER A 773 -30.02 -27.52 1.64
CA SER A 773 -30.78 -28.71 1.21
C SER A 773 -29.91 -29.79 0.57
N ALA A 774 -28.64 -29.49 0.27
CA ALA A 774 -27.70 -30.45 -0.29
C ALA A 774 -26.90 -31.19 0.79
N SER A 775 -26.70 -30.56 1.97
CA SER A 775 -25.96 -31.16 3.09
C SER A 775 -26.68 -32.35 3.75
N ASP A 776 -28.01 -32.42 3.68
CA ASP A 776 -28.81 -33.54 4.23
C ASP A 776 -28.67 -34.87 3.47
N ARG A 777 -27.97 -34.91 2.33
CA ARG A 777 -27.75 -36.16 1.56
C ARG A 777 -26.37 -36.79 1.76
N LEU A 778 -25.47 -36.15 2.51
CA LEU A 778 -24.16 -36.69 2.85
C LEU A 778 -24.16 -37.14 4.32
N ASP A 779 -24.96 -38.17 4.61
CA ASP A 779 -24.83 -38.96 5.83
C ASP A 779 -23.52 -39.76 5.75
N SER A 780 -22.44 -39.20 6.31
CA SER A 780 -21.43 -39.94 7.10
C SER A 780 -20.29 -38.99 7.53
N GLY A 781 -20.28 -38.58 8.81
CA GLY A 781 -19.03 -38.41 9.54
C GLY A 781 -18.47 -37.00 9.77
N PHE A 782 -19.00 -35.93 9.20
CA PHE A 782 -18.54 -34.56 9.55
C PHE A 782 -19.38 -33.97 10.68
N THR A 783 -18.91 -34.16 11.92
CA THR A 783 -19.22 -33.22 12.99
C THR A 783 -18.46 -31.93 12.70
N ALA A 784 -19.01 -31.07 11.84
CA ALA A 784 -18.53 -29.70 11.76
C ALA A 784 -18.85 -29.06 13.10
N ASP A 785 -17.83 -28.87 13.94
CA ASP A 785 -17.95 -28.14 15.19
C ASP A 785 -18.53 -26.75 14.88
N PRO A 786 -19.75 -26.42 15.33
CA PRO A 786 -20.37 -25.11 15.09
C PRO A 786 -19.51 -23.94 15.60
N LEU A 787 -18.53 -24.21 16.47
CA LEU A 787 -17.58 -23.25 17.04
C LEU A 787 -16.34 -23.00 16.17
N SER A 788 -16.19 -23.69 15.04
CA SER A 788 -14.98 -23.67 14.20
C SER A 788 -15.10 -22.88 12.89
N ALA A 789 -16.25 -22.32 12.56
CA ALA A 789 -16.46 -21.53 11.35
C ALA A 789 -16.82 -20.09 11.72
N ASP A 790 -16.05 -19.13 11.20
CA ASP A 790 -16.22 -17.70 11.48
C ASP A 790 -17.64 -17.23 11.09
N VAL A 791 -18.21 -17.78 9.99
CA VAL A 791 -19.60 -17.55 9.59
C VAL A 791 -20.36 -18.88 9.49
N PRO A 792 -21.44 -19.07 10.29
CA PRO A 792 -22.21 -20.31 10.31
C PRO A 792 -22.85 -20.65 8.97
N PRO A 793 -23.01 -21.95 8.62
CA PRO A 793 -23.75 -22.38 7.44
C PRO A 793 -25.15 -21.77 7.34
N LEU A 794 -25.64 -21.59 6.11
CA LEU A 794 -26.99 -21.12 5.87
C LEU A 794 -28.00 -22.11 6.45
N ARG A 795 -29.05 -21.62 7.10
CA ARG A 795 -30.12 -22.46 7.65
C ARG A 795 -31.18 -22.75 6.59
N HIS A 796 -32.02 -23.76 6.82
CA HIS A 796 -33.16 -24.07 5.94
C HIS A 796 -34.10 -22.86 5.73
N GLY A 797 -34.32 -22.04 6.76
CA GLY A 797 -35.10 -20.80 6.64
C GLY A 797 -34.43 -19.71 5.79
N GLU A 798 -33.13 -19.83 5.53
CA GLU A 798 -32.34 -18.86 4.77
C GLU A 798 -32.19 -19.25 3.28
N ILE A 799 -32.81 -20.33 2.80
CA ILE A 799 -32.79 -20.71 1.37
C ILE A 799 -33.09 -19.53 0.40
N PRO A 800 -34.00 -18.59 0.71
CA PRO A 800 -34.26 -17.42 -0.14
C PRO A 800 -33.04 -16.54 -0.44
N VAL A 801 -32.00 -16.53 0.42
CA VAL A 801 -30.78 -15.71 0.20
C VAL A 801 -30.07 -16.09 -1.09
N LEU A 802 -30.14 -17.37 -1.51
CA LEU A 802 -29.49 -17.88 -2.74
C LEU A 802 -29.97 -17.18 -4.01
N SER A 803 -31.13 -16.52 -3.98
CA SER A 803 -31.62 -15.74 -5.12
C SER A 803 -30.91 -14.40 -5.30
N HIS A 804 -30.10 -13.95 -4.33
CA HIS A 804 -29.45 -12.64 -4.32
C HIS A 804 -27.99 -12.64 -4.79
N ALA A 805 -27.49 -13.76 -5.32
CA ALA A 805 -26.17 -13.79 -5.95
C ALA A 805 -26.11 -14.75 -7.15
N GLY A 806 -25.12 -14.51 -8.01
CA GLY A 806 -24.74 -15.40 -9.11
C GLY A 806 -23.23 -15.68 -9.06
N LEU A 807 -22.84 -16.93 -9.29
CA LEU A 807 -21.44 -17.35 -9.29
C LEU A 807 -20.92 -17.47 -10.73
N TYR A 808 -19.73 -16.94 -10.99
CA TYR A 808 -19.10 -16.93 -12.31
C TYR A 808 -17.75 -17.66 -12.32
N PHE A 809 -17.52 -18.43 -13.37
CA PHE A 809 -16.33 -19.28 -13.58
C PHE A 809 -16.02 -19.39 -15.08
N PRO A 810 -14.76 -19.56 -15.55
CA PRO A 810 -13.49 -19.58 -14.82
C PRO A 810 -12.81 -18.19 -14.79
N TRP A 811 -11.58 -18.14 -14.29
CA TRP A 811 -10.71 -16.95 -14.37
C TRP A 811 -10.39 -16.56 -15.82
N LEU A 812 -10.18 -15.27 -16.01
CA LEU A 812 -9.90 -14.64 -17.30
C LEU A 812 -8.41 -14.32 -17.38
N ALA A 813 -7.81 -14.51 -18.56
CA ALA A 813 -6.47 -14.01 -18.87
C ALA A 813 -6.61 -12.73 -19.71
N SER A 814 -6.02 -11.64 -19.24
CA SER A 814 -6.09 -10.32 -19.86
C SER A 814 -4.71 -9.73 -20.11
N HIS A 815 -4.65 -8.79 -21.04
CA HIS A 815 -3.47 -7.96 -21.26
C HIS A 815 -3.39 -6.85 -20.19
N THR A 816 -2.20 -6.59 -19.67
CA THR A 816 -1.90 -5.36 -18.93
C THR A 816 -0.84 -4.54 -19.66
N ASP A 817 -1.13 -3.26 -19.84
CA ASP A 817 -0.14 -2.30 -20.30
C ASP A 817 0.81 -2.01 -19.12
N ASN A 818 2.04 -2.51 -19.17
CA ASN A 818 3.10 -2.08 -18.26
C ASN A 818 3.87 -0.94 -18.94
N PRO A 819 3.70 0.33 -18.52
CA PRO A 819 4.36 1.47 -19.17
C PRO A 819 5.88 1.45 -18.98
N ALA A 820 6.38 0.81 -17.91
CA ALA A 820 7.79 0.85 -17.52
C ALA A 820 8.68 -0.12 -18.31
N SER A 821 8.15 -1.29 -18.70
CA SER A 821 8.93 -2.35 -19.36
C SER A 821 8.74 -2.43 -20.88
N GLY A 822 7.79 -1.69 -21.45
CA GLY A 822 7.42 -1.79 -22.86
C GLY A 822 6.96 -3.20 -23.30
N ARG A 823 6.74 -4.10 -22.34
CA ARG A 823 6.36 -5.50 -22.57
C ARG A 823 4.90 -5.73 -22.20
N VAL A 824 4.24 -6.45 -23.11
CA VAL A 824 2.91 -7.04 -22.95
C VAL A 824 2.99 -8.14 -21.89
N ALA A 825 2.43 -7.90 -20.70
CA ALA A 825 2.30 -8.93 -19.66
C ALA A 825 0.86 -9.49 -19.66
N ILE A 826 0.72 -10.81 -19.56
CA ILE A 826 -0.57 -11.48 -19.37
C ILE A 826 -0.79 -11.61 -17.87
N ARG A 827 -1.94 -11.14 -17.38
CA ARG A 827 -2.38 -11.36 -16.01
C ARG A 827 -3.69 -12.14 -15.96
N TYR A 828 -3.83 -12.91 -14.90
CA TYR A 828 -5.04 -13.66 -14.60
C TYR A 828 -5.87 -12.91 -13.56
N LEU A 829 -7.19 -12.86 -13.77
CA LEU A 829 -8.11 -12.17 -12.87
C LEU A 829 -9.41 -12.95 -12.72
N PRO A 830 -10.10 -12.80 -11.58
CA PRO A 830 -11.44 -13.33 -11.42
C PRO A 830 -12.43 -12.69 -12.41
N PRO A 831 -13.50 -13.41 -12.78
CA PRO A 831 -14.49 -12.92 -13.75
C PRO A 831 -15.44 -11.85 -13.19
N ASP A 832 -15.48 -11.66 -11.87
CA ASP A 832 -16.46 -10.83 -11.17
C ASP A 832 -16.41 -9.35 -11.59
N GLY A 833 -15.23 -8.71 -11.62
CA GLY A 833 -15.09 -7.30 -12.04
C GLY A 833 -15.63 -7.05 -13.46
N ALA A 834 -15.24 -7.92 -14.40
CA ALA A 834 -15.67 -7.84 -15.79
C ALA A 834 -17.19 -8.08 -15.95
N VAL A 835 -17.72 -9.06 -15.24
CA VAL A 835 -19.15 -9.42 -15.26
C VAL A 835 -20.00 -8.31 -14.63
N VAL A 836 -19.60 -7.78 -13.47
CA VAL A 836 -20.27 -6.63 -12.83
C VAL A 836 -20.30 -5.45 -13.79
N GLY A 837 -19.22 -5.19 -14.52
CA GLY A 837 -19.17 -4.14 -15.55
C GLY A 837 -20.21 -4.36 -16.66
N LYS A 838 -20.35 -5.60 -17.15
CA LYS A 838 -21.37 -5.94 -18.17
C LYS A 838 -22.80 -5.85 -17.64
N ILE A 839 -23.04 -6.26 -16.39
CA ILE A 839 -24.35 -6.11 -15.75
C ILE A 839 -24.70 -4.62 -15.62
N ALA A 840 -23.75 -3.78 -15.20
CA ALA A 840 -23.92 -2.34 -15.10
C ALA A 840 -24.22 -1.70 -16.47
N ALA A 841 -23.41 -2.01 -17.49
CA ALA A 841 -23.60 -1.53 -18.85
C ALA A 841 -25.00 -1.85 -19.39
N LYS A 842 -25.44 -3.11 -19.27
CA LYS A 842 -26.78 -3.53 -19.70
C LYS A 842 -27.91 -2.81 -18.95
N SER A 843 -27.70 -2.52 -17.68
CA SER A 843 -28.68 -1.80 -16.87
C SER A 843 -28.86 -0.36 -17.35
N ILE A 844 -27.78 0.29 -17.79
CA ILE A 844 -27.80 1.63 -18.36
C ILE A 844 -28.48 1.61 -19.73
N GLU A 845 -28.09 0.68 -20.60
CA GLU A 845 -28.53 0.62 -21.99
C GLU A 845 -29.99 0.15 -22.14
N GLN A 846 -30.38 -0.90 -21.42
CA GLN A 846 -31.61 -1.65 -21.69
C GLN A 846 -32.49 -1.86 -20.45
N GLY A 847 -31.98 -1.54 -19.26
CA GLY A 847 -32.69 -1.69 -17.98
C GLY A 847 -32.26 -2.93 -17.19
N ALA A 848 -32.58 -2.94 -15.90
CA ALA A 848 -32.09 -3.96 -14.96
C ALA A 848 -32.71 -5.36 -15.17
N TRP A 849 -33.82 -5.44 -15.90
CA TRP A 849 -34.57 -6.66 -16.22
C TRP A 849 -34.03 -7.43 -17.43
N ILE A 850 -32.89 -7.02 -17.98
CA ILE A 850 -32.22 -7.73 -19.08
C ILE A 850 -31.07 -8.58 -18.54
N ALA A 851 -31.00 -9.82 -19.02
CA ALA A 851 -29.94 -10.74 -18.64
C ALA A 851 -28.58 -10.27 -19.19
N PRO A 852 -27.48 -10.37 -18.42
CA PRO A 852 -26.13 -10.06 -18.89
C PRO A 852 -25.58 -11.06 -19.93
N ALA A 853 -26.30 -12.14 -20.21
CA ALA A 853 -25.88 -13.20 -21.11
C ALA A 853 -25.68 -12.71 -22.57
N ASN A 854 -24.89 -13.45 -23.33
CA ASN A 854 -24.50 -13.16 -24.72
C ASN A 854 -23.79 -11.82 -24.91
N SER A 855 -23.19 -11.27 -23.85
CA SER A 855 -22.40 -10.04 -23.92
C SER A 855 -20.91 -10.37 -24.00
N PRO A 856 -20.17 -9.84 -25.00
CA PRO A 856 -18.72 -10.02 -25.06
C PRO A 856 -18.02 -9.22 -23.97
N ILE A 857 -17.05 -9.87 -23.31
CA ILE A 857 -16.18 -9.25 -22.33
C ILE A 857 -14.99 -8.62 -23.05
N ASN A 858 -14.71 -7.37 -22.71
CA ASN A 858 -13.59 -6.61 -23.26
C ASN A 858 -12.28 -7.02 -22.57
N ASN A 859 -11.16 -6.95 -23.29
CA ASN A 859 -9.80 -7.22 -22.80
C ASN A 859 -9.50 -8.66 -22.36
N VAL A 860 -10.30 -9.65 -22.76
CA VAL A 860 -10.03 -11.07 -22.46
C VAL A 860 -9.34 -11.74 -23.64
N LEU A 861 -8.15 -12.30 -23.38
CA LEU A 861 -7.33 -13.02 -24.35
C LEU A 861 -7.60 -14.53 -24.32
N ALA A 862 -7.73 -15.08 -23.12
CA ALA A 862 -7.96 -16.49 -22.88
C ALA A 862 -8.73 -16.73 -21.57
N LEU A 863 -9.11 -17.98 -21.35
CA LEU A 863 -9.61 -18.46 -20.07
C LEU A 863 -8.53 -19.34 -19.46
N ASP A 864 -8.41 -19.29 -18.13
CA ASP A 864 -7.42 -20.07 -17.40
C ASP A 864 -7.68 -21.58 -17.55
N THR A 865 -8.95 -21.98 -17.49
CA THR A 865 -9.39 -23.36 -17.73
C THR A 865 -10.30 -23.46 -18.95
N ARG A 866 -10.02 -24.42 -19.83
CA ARG A 866 -10.92 -24.76 -20.94
C ARG A 866 -12.07 -25.64 -20.45
N ILE A 867 -13.30 -25.14 -20.57
CA ILE A 867 -14.52 -25.87 -20.19
C ILE A 867 -15.06 -26.65 -21.40
N THR A 868 -15.20 -27.97 -21.23
CA THR A 868 -15.83 -28.87 -22.20
C THR A 868 -17.36 -28.76 -22.18
N ASP A 869 -18.04 -29.24 -23.22
CA ASP A 869 -19.51 -29.21 -23.27
C ASP A 869 -20.17 -30.04 -22.15
N ALA A 870 -19.54 -31.16 -21.75
CA ALA A 870 -20.00 -31.99 -20.64
C ALA A 870 -19.87 -31.25 -19.30
N GLN A 871 -18.70 -30.67 -19.02
CA GLN A 871 -18.50 -29.85 -17.82
C GLN A 871 -19.44 -28.65 -17.78
N TRP A 872 -19.68 -28.01 -18.92
CA TRP A 872 -20.63 -26.90 -19.00
C TRP A 872 -22.05 -27.33 -18.61
N ALA A 873 -22.51 -28.50 -19.07
CA ALA A 873 -23.83 -29.03 -18.69
C ALA A 873 -23.91 -29.28 -17.16
N GLU A 874 -22.84 -29.81 -16.56
CA GLU A 874 -22.76 -30.04 -15.11
C GLU A 874 -22.74 -28.74 -14.29
N LEU A 875 -21.96 -27.75 -14.73
CA LEU A 875 -21.88 -26.43 -14.12
C LEU A 875 -23.24 -25.71 -14.19
N ARG A 876 -23.91 -25.76 -15.34
CA ARG A 876 -25.25 -25.20 -15.53
C ARG A 876 -26.29 -25.88 -14.62
N ALA A 877 -26.26 -27.20 -14.50
CA ALA A 877 -27.13 -27.93 -13.59
C ALA A 877 -26.92 -27.52 -12.12
N SER A 878 -25.71 -27.06 -11.80
CA SER A 878 -25.33 -26.54 -10.48
C SER A 878 -25.53 -25.03 -10.33
N ARG A 879 -26.17 -24.35 -11.30
CA ARG A 879 -26.40 -22.90 -11.32
C ARG A 879 -25.13 -22.04 -11.32
N ILE A 880 -24.05 -22.56 -11.92
CA ILE A 880 -22.79 -21.83 -12.09
C ILE A 880 -22.77 -21.17 -13.46
N ASN A 881 -22.53 -19.87 -13.50
CA ASN A 881 -22.43 -19.13 -14.74
C ASN A 881 -21.06 -19.24 -15.38
N VAL A 882 -21.03 -19.51 -16.68
CA VAL A 882 -19.79 -19.80 -17.41
C VAL A 882 -19.43 -18.70 -18.41
N VAL A 883 -18.18 -18.25 -18.37
CA VAL A 883 -17.55 -17.51 -19.47
C VAL A 883 -16.94 -18.49 -20.45
N ARG A 884 -17.23 -18.35 -21.74
CA ARG A 884 -16.70 -19.23 -22.79
C ARG A 884 -16.35 -18.44 -24.03
N ARG A 885 -15.38 -18.94 -24.81
CA ARG A 885 -15.10 -18.44 -26.16
C ARG A 885 -16.30 -18.67 -27.09
N GLY A 886 -16.91 -17.60 -27.55
CA GLY A 886 -17.91 -17.55 -28.61
C GLY A 886 -17.32 -17.08 -29.94
N VAL A 887 -18.20 -16.78 -30.91
CA VAL A 887 -17.80 -16.33 -32.26
C VAL A 887 -17.26 -14.90 -32.24
N THR A 888 -17.83 -14.03 -31.41
CA THR A 888 -17.52 -12.59 -31.34
C THR A 888 -16.54 -12.22 -30.23
N GLY A 889 -16.01 -13.20 -29.49
CA GLY A 889 -15.13 -13.01 -28.34
C GLY A 889 -15.48 -13.95 -27.18
N PHE A 890 -15.03 -13.62 -25.97
CA PHE A 890 -15.43 -14.34 -24.76
C PHE A 890 -16.77 -13.81 -24.25
N LEU A 891 -17.76 -14.70 -24.12
CA LEU A 891 -19.14 -14.36 -23.79
C LEU A 891 -19.50 -14.93 -22.42
N VAL A 892 -20.32 -14.17 -21.68
CA VAL A 892 -21.10 -14.70 -20.56
C VAL A 892 -22.28 -15.49 -21.14
N LEU A 893 -22.33 -16.81 -20.96
CA LEU A 893 -23.35 -17.64 -21.63
C LEU A 893 -24.63 -17.88 -20.82
N SER A 894 -24.62 -17.56 -19.53
CA SER A 894 -25.77 -17.77 -18.65
C SER A 894 -25.91 -16.64 -17.64
N ALA A 895 -27.10 -16.54 -17.03
CA ALA A 895 -27.45 -15.50 -16.08
C ALA A 895 -28.37 -16.07 -14.99
N ASP A 896 -27.95 -17.19 -14.40
CA ASP A 896 -28.66 -17.88 -13.32
C ASP A 896 -28.22 -17.32 -11.94
N THR A 897 -29.15 -17.20 -11.01
CA THR A 897 -28.87 -17.04 -9.58
C THR A 897 -28.54 -18.41 -8.98
N LEU A 898 -28.05 -18.45 -7.73
CA LEU A 898 -27.86 -19.71 -7.00
C LEU A 898 -29.18 -20.37 -6.56
N SER A 899 -30.32 -19.70 -6.77
CA SER A 899 -31.63 -20.20 -6.37
C SER A 899 -32.09 -21.39 -7.22
N ARG A 900 -32.72 -22.36 -6.55
CA ARG A 900 -33.46 -23.45 -7.21
C ARG A 900 -34.94 -23.13 -7.41
N ASN A 901 -35.44 -22.02 -6.86
CA ASN A 901 -36.80 -21.56 -7.14
C ASN A 901 -36.90 -21.12 -8.61
N PRO A 902 -37.74 -21.75 -9.44
CA PRO A 902 -37.91 -21.37 -10.85
C PRO A 902 -38.32 -19.92 -11.05
N GLU A 903 -39.02 -19.31 -10.08
CA GLU A 903 -39.49 -17.92 -10.16
C GLU A 903 -38.35 -16.90 -10.01
N LEU A 904 -37.25 -17.31 -9.37
CA LEU A 904 -36.15 -16.44 -8.97
C LEU A 904 -34.80 -16.98 -9.47
N SER A 905 -34.82 -17.91 -10.43
CA SER A 905 -33.62 -18.55 -10.95
C SER A 905 -32.80 -17.64 -11.85
N GLU A 906 -33.40 -16.59 -12.42
CA GLU A 906 -32.70 -15.68 -13.33
C GLU A 906 -32.29 -14.37 -12.67
N ILE A 907 -31.08 -13.91 -12.99
CA ILE A 907 -30.52 -12.65 -12.50
C ILE A 907 -31.36 -11.46 -12.99
N SER A 908 -31.86 -11.51 -14.23
CA SER A 908 -32.75 -10.50 -14.81
C SER A 908 -34.01 -10.27 -13.95
N VAL A 909 -34.65 -11.35 -13.51
CA VAL A 909 -35.84 -11.32 -12.66
C VAL A 909 -35.50 -10.79 -11.27
N ARG A 910 -34.45 -11.31 -10.64
CA ARG A 910 -34.00 -10.82 -9.33
C ARG A 910 -33.70 -9.32 -9.36
N ARG A 911 -33.00 -8.84 -10.39
CA ARG A 911 -32.64 -7.42 -10.52
C ARG A 911 -33.83 -6.53 -10.84
N LEU A 912 -34.84 -7.03 -11.57
CA LEU A 912 -36.13 -6.36 -11.70
C LEU A 912 -36.80 -6.22 -10.32
N MET A 913 -36.82 -7.28 -9.50
CA MET A 913 -37.37 -7.23 -8.15
C MET A 913 -36.64 -6.19 -7.28
N SER A 914 -35.31 -6.17 -7.30
CA SER A 914 -34.51 -5.15 -6.59
C SER A 914 -34.83 -3.72 -7.05
N LEU A 915 -35.04 -3.49 -8.36
CA LEU A 915 -35.49 -2.21 -8.88
C LEU A 915 -36.88 -1.83 -8.33
N LEU A 916 -37.81 -2.78 -8.32
CA LEU A 916 -39.16 -2.55 -7.81
C LEU A 916 -39.17 -2.27 -6.29
N VAL A 917 -38.32 -2.94 -5.52
CA VAL A 917 -38.09 -2.64 -4.09
C VAL A 917 -37.63 -1.18 -3.92
N ARG A 918 -36.63 -0.73 -4.69
CA ARG A 918 -36.16 0.67 -4.64
C ARG A 918 -37.24 1.67 -5.03
N LEU A 919 -38.00 1.37 -6.09
CA LEU A 919 -39.12 2.21 -6.51
C LEU A 919 -40.19 2.30 -5.43
N ALA A 920 -40.53 1.17 -4.79
CA ALA A 920 -41.51 1.12 -3.71
C ALA A 920 -41.08 1.93 -2.49
N LEU A 921 -39.81 1.82 -2.07
CA LEU A 921 -39.27 2.59 -0.96
C LEU A 921 -39.21 4.10 -1.28
N ARG A 922 -38.71 4.46 -2.47
CA ARG A 922 -38.62 5.87 -2.91
C ARG A 922 -40.00 6.51 -3.06
N ALA A 923 -40.96 5.80 -3.66
CA ALA A 923 -42.32 6.29 -3.82
C ALA A 923 -43.08 6.33 -2.49
N GLY A 924 -42.94 5.29 -1.66
CA GLY A 924 -43.61 5.16 -0.37
C GLY A 924 -43.20 6.23 0.64
N ASN A 925 -41.91 6.61 0.67
CA ASN A 925 -41.40 7.67 1.55
C ASN A 925 -42.13 9.01 1.39
N ARG A 926 -42.69 9.31 0.21
CA ARG A 926 -43.47 10.54 -0.01
C ARG A 926 -44.80 10.59 0.74
N TYR A 927 -45.34 9.43 1.05
CA TYR A 927 -46.64 9.28 1.70
C TYR A 927 -46.50 8.92 3.19
N LEU A 928 -45.27 8.97 3.72
CA LEU A 928 -45.04 8.83 5.14
C LEU A 928 -45.80 9.95 5.88
N PHE A 929 -46.54 9.61 6.93
CA PHE A 929 -47.40 10.51 7.72
C PHE A 929 -48.71 10.99 7.07
N GLU A 930 -49.06 10.53 5.87
CA GLU A 930 -50.39 10.79 5.32
C GLU A 930 -51.47 10.01 6.10
N PRO A 931 -52.68 10.57 6.28
CA PRO A 931 -53.78 9.86 6.92
C PRO A 931 -54.16 8.61 6.12
N ASN A 932 -54.20 7.46 6.80
CA ASN A 932 -54.56 6.16 6.20
C ASN A 932 -56.07 6.10 5.86
N ASN A 933 -56.44 6.67 4.71
CA ASN A 933 -57.80 6.75 4.20
C ASN A 933 -57.90 6.31 2.73
N ALA A 934 -59.11 6.29 2.18
CA ALA A 934 -59.34 5.88 0.79
C ALA A 934 -58.65 6.78 -0.25
N ASP A 935 -58.45 8.06 0.07
CA ASP A 935 -57.75 9.01 -0.81
C ASP A 935 -56.27 8.66 -0.95
N LEU A 936 -55.58 8.37 0.18
CA LEU A 936 -54.21 7.85 0.16
C LEU A 936 -54.12 6.57 -0.69
N ALA A 937 -55.06 5.64 -0.50
CA ALA A 937 -55.06 4.38 -1.24
C ALA A 937 -55.21 4.57 -2.75
N SER A 938 -56.08 5.48 -3.19
CA SER A 938 -56.23 5.85 -4.60
C SER A 938 -55.02 6.59 -5.15
N ARG A 939 -54.42 7.53 -4.39
CA ARG A 939 -53.20 8.25 -4.80
C ARG A 939 -52.03 7.29 -5.00
N MET A 940 -51.79 6.38 -4.05
CA MET A 940 -50.72 5.38 -4.15
C MET A 940 -50.97 4.39 -5.30
N GLN A 941 -52.20 3.93 -5.49
CA GLN A 941 -52.54 3.04 -6.60
C GLN A 941 -52.25 3.70 -7.96
N LEU A 942 -52.79 4.90 -8.21
CA LEU A 942 -52.56 5.63 -9.47
C LEU A 942 -51.08 5.92 -9.70
N HIS A 943 -50.34 6.21 -8.64
CA HIS A 943 -48.90 6.48 -8.73
C HIS A 943 -48.12 5.23 -9.18
N PHE A 944 -48.35 4.08 -8.55
CA PHE A 944 -47.68 2.83 -8.92
C PHE A 944 -48.13 2.31 -10.28
N GLU A 945 -49.41 2.42 -10.63
CA GLU A 945 -49.91 2.08 -11.97
C GLU A 945 -49.21 2.92 -13.04
N SER A 946 -49.09 4.23 -12.85
CA SER A 946 -48.36 5.12 -13.76
C SER A 946 -46.87 4.75 -13.91
N LEU A 947 -46.21 4.35 -12.81
CA LEU A 947 -44.83 3.85 -12.85
C LEU A 947 -44.72 2.55 -13.65
N PHE A 948 -45.65 1.63 -13.44
CA PHE A 948 -45.63 0.31 -14.06
C PHE A 948 -46.01 0.37 -15.54
N ASP A 949 -46.89 1.29 -15.96
CA ASP A 949 -47.16 1.60 -17.37
C ASP A 949 -45.87 1.99 -18.11
N ARG A 950 -45.02 2.83 -17.48
CA ARG A 950 -43.74 3.23 -18.06
C ARG A 950 -42.75 2.07 -18.17
N LEU A 951 -42.71 1.20 -17.16
CA LEU A 951 -41.87 0.00 -17.19
C LEU A 951 -42.36 -1.01 -18.24
N TYR A 952 -43.67 -1.19 -18.37
CA TYR A 952 -44.31 -2.02 -19.40
C TYR A 952 -44.00 -1.52 -20.81
N ALA A 953 -44.11 -0.21 -21.05
CA ALA A 953 -43.77 0.39 -22.34
C ALA A 953 -42.29 0.19 -22.73
N ARG A 954 -41.40 0.04 -21.74
CA ARG A 954 -39.97 -0.28 -21.94
C ARG A 954 -39.67 -1.78 -22.00
N GLY A 955 -40.70 -2.64 -21.96
CA GLY A 955 -40.55 -4.09 -22.06
C GLY A 955 -40.10 -4.78 -20.77
N ALA A 956 -40.27 -4.17 -19.59
CA ALA A 956 -39.88 -4.77 -18.31
C ALA A 956 -40.76 -5.96 -17.90
N PHE A 957 -42.01 -5.98 -18.34
CA PHE A 957 -43.00 -6.99 -17.98
C PHE A 957 -43.48 -7.75 -19.21
N ALA A 958 -43.78 -9.04 -19.06
CA ALA A 958 -44.43 -9.85 -20.09
C ALA A 958 -45.94 -9.56 -20.14
N GLY A 959 -46.60 -9.90 -21.25
CA GLY A 959 -48.06 -9.80 -21.39
C GLY A 959 -48.49 -8.91 -22.55
N LYS A 960 -49.65 -9.23 -23.15
CA LYS A 960 -50.20 -8.47 -24.29
C LYS A 960 -50.98 -7.23 -23.88
N SER A 961 -51.33 -7.14 -22.60
CA SER A 961 -52.05 -6.02 -22.00
C SER A 961 -51.47 -5.72 -20.62
N THR A 962 -51.71 -4.50 -20.12
CA THR A 962 -51.28 -4.08 -18.77
C THR A 962 -51.83 -5.00 -17.69
N ALA A 963 -53.07 -5.48 -17.82
CA ALA A 963 -53.71 -6.39 -16.88
C ALA A 963 -53.08 -7.80 -16.83
N GLU A 964 -52.43 -8.24 -17.92
CA GLU A 964 -51.62 -9.47 -17.94
C GLU A 964 -50.19 -9.23 -17.41
N ALA A 965 -49.73 -7.98 -17.44
CA ALA A 965 -48.35 -7.62 -17.13
C ALA A 965 -48.13 -7.25 -15.67
N TYR A 966 -49.07 -6.52 -15.06
CA TYR A 966 -48.99 -6.17 -13.66
C TYR A 966 -50.36 -5.90 -13.04
N ARG A 967 -50.40 -5.89 -11.70
CA ARG A 967 -51.56 -5.48 -10.92
C ARG A 967 -51.10 -4.81 -9.63
N VAL A 968 -51.67 -3.64 -9.34
CA VAL A 968 -51.50 -2.95 -8.06
C VAL A 968 -52.76 -3.14 -7.24
N VAL A 969 -52.63 -3.57 -5.99
CA VAL A 969 -53.76 -3.76 -5.06
C VAL A 969 -53.52 -2.93 -3.81
N THR A 970 -54.45 -2.05 -3.48
CA THR A 970 -54.46 -1.21 -2.27
C THR A 970 -55.79 -1.25 -1.51
N ASP A 971 -56.73 -2.08 -1.96
CA ASP A 971 -58.10 -2.09 -1.47
C ASP A 971 -58.26 -2.73 -0.07
N ALA A 972 -59.50 -2.75 0.41
CA ALA A 972 -59.86 -3.28 1.72
C ALA A 972 -59.60 -4.79 1.90
N SER A 973 -59.29 -5.54 0.82
CA SER A 973 -58.93 -6.95 0.92
C SER A 973 -57.58 -7.16 1.62
N ILE A 974 -56.64 -6.23 1.43
CA ILE A 974 -55.32 -6.25 2.09
C ILE A 974 -55.21 -5.21 3.21
N ASN A 975 -55.99 -4.12 3.14
CA ASN A 975 -56.08 -3.05 4.14
C ASN A 975 -57.36 -3.17 4.98
N THR A 976 -57.43 -4.19 5.83
CA THR A 976 -58.58 -4.42 6.71
C THR A 976 -58.66 -3.36 7.83
N ARG A 977 -59.83 -3.19 8.46
CA ARG A 977 -59.99 -2.30 9.64
C ARG A 977 -58.93 -2.58 10.71
N GLN A 978 -58.68 -3.84 11.00
CA GLN A 978 -57.64 -4.24 11.95
C GLN A 978 -56.23 -3.79 11.54
N SER A 979 -55.91 -3.75 10.24
CA SER A 979 -54.63 -3.21 9.74
C SER A 979 -54.56 -1.69 9.92
N ILE A 980 -55.64 -0.99 9.55
CA ILE A 980 -55.75 0.47 9.64
C ILE A 980 -55.68 0.93 11.10
N ASP A 981 -56.42 0.27 12.00
CA ASP A 981 -56.43 0.56 13.44
C ASP A 981 -55.05 0.30 14.07
N ALA A 982 -54.27 -0.63 13.51
CA ALA A 982 -52.89 -0.87 13.89
C ALA A 982 -51.89 0.09 13.21
N GLY A 983 -52.37 1.11 12.49
CA GLY A 983 -51.54 2.09 11.80
C GLY A 983 -50.79 1.54 10.58
N ARG A 984 -51.22 0.41 10.01
CA ARG A 984 -50.55 -0.27 8.89
C ARG A 984 -51.31 -0.11 7.58
N PHE A 985 -50.62 0.43 6.58
CA PHE A 985 -51.08 0.46 5.19
C PHE A 985 -50.23 -0.49 4.33
N ARG A 986 -50.88 -1.23 3.43
CA ARG A 986 -50.29 -2.27 2.58
C ARG A 986 -50.58 -1.99 1.11
N VAL A 987 -49.57 -2.23 0.28
CA VAL A 987 -49.68 -2.20 -1.18
C VAL A 987 -49.09 -3.49 -1.74
N ASP A 988 -49.89 -4.24 -2.48
CA ASP A 988 -49.41 -5.42 -3.21
C ASP A 988 -49.16 -5.05 -4.67
N LEU A 989 -47.90 -5.16 -5.09
CA LEU A 989 -47.41 -4.97 -6.45
C LEU A 989 -47.19 -6.35 -7.06
N GLN A 990 -48.04 -6.76 -8.00
CA GLN A 990 -47.94 -8.04 -8.69
C GLN A 990 -47.40 -7.78 -10.09
N VAL A 991 -46.34 -8.45 -10.50
CA VAL A 991 -45.70 -8.26 -11.81
C VAL A 991 -45.44 -9.59 -12.50
N ALA A 992 -45.61 -9.64 -13.82
CA ALA A 992 -45.19 -10.73 -14.67
C ALA A 992 -43.86 -10.35 -15.32
N PRO A 993 -42.71 -10.89 -14.90
CA PRO A 993 -41.43 -10.61 -15.53
C PRO A 993 -41.44 -11.01 -17.01
N SER A 994 -40.52 -10.49 -17.81
CA SER A 994 -40.42 -10.71 -19.27
C SER A 994 -40.20 -12.17 -19.73
N LEU A 995 -40.15 -13.15 -18.80
CA LEU A 995 -39.97 -14.59 -19.04
C LEU A 995 -41.21 -15.37 -18.59
N PRO A 996 -41.49 -16.57 -19.14
CA PRO A 996 -42.79 -17.21 -18.97
C PRO A 996 -42.94 -17.80 -17.55
N LEU A 997 -43.40 -16.98 -16.60
CA LEU A 997 -43.73 -17.36 -15.23
C LEU A 997 -44.99 -16.62 -14.74
N LYS A 998 -45.62 -17.14 -13.69
CA LYS A 998 -46.81 -16.54 -13.04
C LYS A 998 -46.40 -15.25 -12.28
N PHE A 999 -47.38 -14.41 -11.95
CA PHE A 999 -47.14 -13.13 -11.23
C PHE A 999 -46.33 -13.32 -9.95
N ILE A 1000 -45.24 -12.54 -9.80
CA ILE A 1000 -44.49 -12.40 -8.56
C ILE A 1000 -45.06 -11.22 -7.77
N ARG A 1001 -45.27 -11.37 -6.46
CA ARG A 1001 -45.86 -10.33 -5.60
C ARG A 1001 -44.80 -9.69 -4.69
N ILE A 1002 -44.70 -8.37 -4.76
CA ILE A 1002 -43.96 -7.52 -3.82
C ILE A 1002 -44.99 -6.78 -2.96
N ARG A 1003 -44.85 -6.86 -1.64
CA ARG A 1003 -45.74 -6.19 -0.69
C ARG A 1003 -44.98 -5.09 0.04
N LEU A 1004 -45.41 -3.85 -0.11
CA LEU A 1004 -44.95 -2.74 0.72
C LEU A 1004 -45.87 -2.63 1.95
N VAL A 1005 -45.29 -2.56 3.15
CA VAL A 1005 -45.99 -2.46 4.43
C VAL A 1005 -45.44 -1.27 5.21
N GLN A 1006 -46.31 -0.36 5.64
CA GLN A 1006 -45.97 0.62 6.67
C GLN A 1006 -46.20 -0.01 8.05
N SER A 1007 -45.15 -0.09 8.88
CA SER A 1007 -45.17 -0.79 10.18
C SER A 1007 -45.08 0.13 11.42
N GLY A 1008 -45.22 1.45 11.23
CA GLY A 1008 -45.21 2.46 12.29
C GLY A 1008 -45.02 3.87 11.73
N PRO A 1009 -44.91 4.92 12.57
CA PRO A 1009 -44.81 6.31 12.11
C PRO A 1009 -43.62 6.56 11.18
N ASN A 1010 -42.48 5.87 11.37
CA ASN A 1010 -41.24 6.11 10.60
C ASN A 1010 -40.70 4.86 9.88
N GLN A 1011 -41.52 3.82 9.63
CA GLN A 1011 -40.99 2.55 9.11
C GLN A 1011 -41.81 2.00 7.94
N LEU A 1012 -41.14 1.83 6.80
CA LEU A 1012 -41.61 1.08 5.63
C LEU A 1012 -40.80 -0.21 5.50
N GLN A 1013 -41.47 -1.31 5.21
CA GLN A 1013 -40.89 -2.62 4.97
C GLN A 1013 -41.41 -3.18 3.64
N VAL A 1014 -40.53 -3.72 2.81
CA VAL A 1014 -40.90 -4.44 1.59
C VAL A 1014 -40.72 -5.94 1.85
N GLN A 1015 -41.69 -6.74 1.43
CA GLN A 1015 -41.69 -8.20 1.56
C GLN A 1015 -41.97 -8.84 0.21
N GLU A 1016 -41.15 -9.81 -0.19
CA GLU A 1016 -41.45 -10.68 -1.34
C GLU A 1016 -42.40 -11.79 -0.88
N VAL A 1017 -43.50 -11.98 -1.61
CA VAL A 1017 -44.50 -13.01 -1.30
C VAL A 1017 -44.63 -13.87 -2.55
N SER A 1018 -43.97 -15.02 -2.55
CA SER A 1018 -44.14 -16.06 -3.58
C SER A 1018 -45.47 -16.79 -3.40
#